data_AF-A0A182QUV0-F1
#
_entry.id   AF-A0A182QUV0-F1
#
_cell.length_a   1.000
_cell.length_b   1.000
_cell.length_c   1.000
_cell.angle_alpha   90.00
_cell.angle_beta   90.00
_cell.angle_gamma   90.00
#
_symmetry.space_group_name_H-M   'P 1'
#
loop_
_entity.id
_entity.type
_entity.pdbx_description
1 polymer ?
#
loop_
_entity_poly.entity_id
_entity_poly.type
_entity_poly.pdbx_seq_one_letter_code
_entity_poly.pdbx_strand_id
1 'polypeptide(L)'
;MDPNRRAYKKNPGSGTEGYLNQLRLSTLYFYRLAASGKRFEIGVEVAAAGKFDDIVMHLVQEQQYCLVQAKHKQDETKRIILDDLLKTTTEYSLPKYFDSFLGLRQEAFFQAGQLKYIVIYTNLKVDENVMKVIEPVEPAADVFLRTLNVRCRGKESSLYRFSLHCDEFIEQLIDRISPICEVARKLAEQLVQRKKISINPNGVFHEFHALLVRDVFDIERQLFRETFLKASAHNCVCLRKFRFLLERTLRSMLKWDDFDVGDLNRVILNGKLKLMFEPGFLCKPVSQGKIAKDWINYRVQRNEVIDFFNHLILATDQPNFIELEAITKVEVFGLREQVDEYMRAVFDQVDRWIRDAEGVFLNADDWKLICSNSRARIAGKKWLLKSEEYQKSNPATGYIFERNTLLAPMERFLSTASQHSMLVMAPYNAEMDCFTGKIEHIHYDRFELGDMSQQSRQKLLEKKIILQQRSVKLSDLLSENVALQLLDMEFISQLLMRKVDPIAYSFKYQRQLKGHYFHRTLVSDRTVVDEDGFDRMLQINKAVVLSNVPGMGKTTFLQNLIDRLYSTLPDHVICLMHLKFYTETLEEITKLNARTISVEDAIRHATKCFFAGSSRLGQVLFRNAILNTGKLIVLVDGYDSVINRYKISVEKASQLFLQFPFRMRNLLIATRPHETEHLRASMPQAKIVSLQPFNEQQCVEFLTRWWNYDSHSEAIKFLEFLRHTYADWVAGSPFQIMLLAEMYREDMRIITNFGGLLERYLEKQFHASNQRAIQVMGIGQQRMAAETLKKAAHEGHCALAAQLAFFPENPINMSKFGFLLDIGLIVLEDSRMHFQHRLFQDYFAAESLMKGIAIAYSETERLRVILEDPLNRFLHKFLLFHLGKAKNAHYRVHFRSFLLTQGQHIASGAR
;
A
#
# COMPACT_ATOMS: atom_id res chain seq x y z
N MET A 1 -25.13 -4.39 -18.42
CA MET A 1 -25.85 -3.59 -17.42
C MET A 1 -27.11 -3.03 -18.08
N ASP A 2 -28.16 -2.79 -17.31
CA ASP A 2 -29.40 -2.17 -17.79
C ASP A 2 -29.12 -0.75 -18.34
N PRO A 3 -29.53 -0.41 -19.58
CA PRO A 3 -29.31 0.91 -20.18
C PRO A 3 -30.10 2.05 -19.51
N ASN A 4 -31.06 1.77 -18.63
CA ASN A 4 -31.86 2.80 -17.94
C ASN A 4 -31.31 3.23 -16.56
N ARG A 5 -30.02 3.00 -16.29
CA ARG A 5 -29.44 3.34 -14.98
C ARG A 5 -29.19 4.83 -14.81
N ARG A 6 -29.41 5.31 -13.59
CA ARG A 6 -29.05 6.67 -13.19
C ARG A 6 -27.53 6.82 -13.17
N ALA A 7 -27.00 7.58 -14.12
CA ALA A 7 -25.60 7.97 -14.17
C ALA A 7 -25.35 9.23 -13.32
N TYR A 8 -24.10 9.42 -12.89
CA TYR A 8 -23.64 10.59 -12.16
C TYR A 8 -22.17 10.92 -12.46
N LYS A 9 -21.80 12.17 -12.20
CA LYS A 9 -20.42 12.64 -12.32
C LYS A 9 -19.59 12.23 -11.11
N LYS A 10 -18.40 11.68 -11.33
CA LYS A 10 -17.45 11.34 -10.26
C LYS A 10 -16.44 12.45 -9.96
N ASN A 11 -15.99 12.52 -8.71
CA ASN A 11 -14.83 13.31 -8.31
C ASN A 11 -13.52 12.51 -8.54
N PRO A 12 -12.37 13.17 -8.76
CA PRO A 12 -11.09 12.48 -8.83
C PRO A 12 -10.75 11.87 -7.46
N GLY A 13 -10.53 10.55 -7.43
CA GLY A 13 -10.41 9.76 -6.20
C GLY A 13 -9.26 10.11 -5.25
N SER A 14 -9.35 9.55 -4.05
CA SER A 14 -8.49 9.82 -2.90
C SER A 14 -7.14 9.07 -2.92
N GLY A 15 -6.26 9.40 -1.96
CA GLY A 15 -4.98 8.72 -1.79
C GLY A 15 -5.10 7.21 -1.51
N THR A 16 -4.01 6.50 -1.78
CA THR A 16 -3.86 5.03 -1.82
C THR A 16 -4.53 4.22 -0.71
N GLU A 17 -4.45 4.66 0.56
CA GLU A 17 -5.04 3.95 1.72
C GLU A 17 -6.50 4.34 1.99
N GLY A 18 -6.86 5.61 1.77
CA GLY A 18 -8.26 6.06 1.82
C GLY A 18 -9.12 5.29 0.81
N TYR A 19 -8.55 5.04 -0.37
CA TYR A 19 -9.14 4.21 -1.41
C TYR A 19 -9.44 2.77 -0.95
N LEU A 20 -8.50 2.09 -0.27
CA LEU A 20 -8.74 0.72 0.21
C LEU A 20 -9.84 0.67 1.26
N ASN A 21 -9.83 1.63 2.18
CA ASN A 21 -10.87 1.73 3.19
C ASN A 21 -12.24 1.95 2.54
N GLN A 22 -12.33 2.82 1.53
CA GLN A 22 -13.55 3.05 0.76
C GLN A 22 -14.00 1.80 -0.01
N LEU A 23 -13.10 1.08 -0.69
CA LEU A 23 -13.43 -0.15 -1.42
C LEU A 23 -14.03 -1.22 -0.49
N ARG A 24 -13.38 -1.45 0.66
CA ARG A 24 -13.84 -2.44 1.65
C ARG A 24 -15.18 -2.04 2.26
N LEU A 25 -15.29 -0.78 2.68
CA LEU A 25 -16.52 -0.24 3.27
C LEU A 25 -17.69 -0.27 2.28
N SER A 26 -17.46 0.14 1.03
CA SER A 26 -18.47 0.11 -0.03
C SER A 26 -18.95 -1.30 -0.32
N THR A 27 -18.04 -2.28 -0.34
CA THR A 27 -18.41 -3.69 -0.55
C THR A 27 -19.28 -4.21 0.59
N LEU A 28 -18.91 -3.91 1.83
CA LEU A 28 -19.68 -4.31 3.01
C LEU A 28 -21.08 -3.68 3.02
N TYR A 29 -21.17 -2.38 2.77
CA TYR A 29 -22.46 -1.67 2.71
C TYR A 29 -23.32 -2.16 1.56
N PHE A 30 -22.73 -2.44 0.40
CA PHE A 30 -23.46 -2.98 -0.73
C PHE A 30 -24.07 -4.34 -0.42
N TYR A 31 -23.30 -5.23 0.21
CA TYR A 31 -23.79 -6.52 0.69
C TYR A 31 -24.92 -6.37 1.72
N ARG A 32 -24.72 -5.54 2.76
CA ARG A 32 -25.70 -5.35 3.85
C ARG A 32 -27.01 -4.74 3.35
N LEU A 33 -26.93 -3.77 2.43
CA LEU A 33 -28.12 -3.22 1.76
C LEU A 33 -28.83 -4.28 0.92
N ALA A 34 -28.09 -5.11 0.17
CA ALA A 34 -28.67 -6.22 -0.59
C ALA A 34 -29.34 -7.27 0.32
N ALA A 35 -28.76 -7.53 1.49
CA ALA A 35 -29.31 -8.43 2.49
C ALA A 35 -30.54 -7.85 3.21
N SER A 36 -30.71 -6.53 3.24
CA SER A 36 -31.85 -5.87 3.92
C SER A 36 -33.21 -6.15 3.27
N GLY A 37 -33.22 -6.63 2.02
CA GLY A 37 -34.43 -6.84 1.23
C GLY A 37 -35.11 -5.57 0.73
N LYS A 38 -34.65 -4.38 1.13
CA LYS A 38 -35.18 -3.09 0.64
C LYS A 38 -34.64 -2.74 -0.73
N ARG A 39 -35.41 -1.98 -1.52
CA ARG A 39 -34.92 -1.42 -2.79
C ARG A 39 -33.98 -0.26 -2.50
N PHE A 40 -32.75 -0.35 -3.00
CA PHE A 40 -31.73 0.67 -2.81
C PHE A 40 -30.93 0.93 -4.09
N GLU A 41 -30.28 2.09 -4.09
CA GLU A 41 -29.23 2.47 -5.02
C GLU A 41 -27.99 2.89 -4.21
N ILE A 42 -26.80 2.48 -4.64
CA ILE A 42 -25.52 2.87 -4.02
C ILE A 42 -24.58 3.45 -5.09
N GLY A 43 -23.92 4.56 -4.76
CA GLY A 43 -22.95 5.28 -5.57
C GLY A 43 -21.69 5.56 -4.76
N VAL A 44 -20.56 5.74 -5.45
CA VAL A 44 -19.25 6.10 -4.89
C VAL A 44 -18.64 7.28 -5.64
N GLU A 45 -17.94 8.14 -4.90
CA GLU A 45 -17.33 9.39 -5.40
C GLU A 45 -18.33 10.32 -6.11
N VAL A 46 -19.56 10.39 -5.60
CA VAL A 46 -20.66 11.15 -6.26
C VAL A 46 -20.44 12.65 -6.12
N ALA A 47 -20.03 13.32 -7.20
CA ALA A 47 -19.61 14.72 -7.15
C ALA A 47 -20.68 15.67 -6.60
N ALA A 48 -21.96 15.39 -6.87
CA ALA A 48 -23.09 16.17 -6.38
C ALA A 48 -23.14 16.20 -4.83
N ALA A 49 -22.65 15.17 -4.14
CA ALA A 49 -22.63 15.10 -2.68
C ALA A 49 -21.53 15.96 -2.01
N GLY A 50 -20.78 16.76 -2.78
CA GLY A 50 -19.83 17.73 -2.25
C GLY A 50 -18.68 17.08 -1.49
N LYS A 51 -18.59 17.33 -0.17
CA LYS A 51 -17.59 16.76 0.75
C LYS A 51 -18.06 15.47 1.44
N PHE A 52 -19.14 14.87 0.97
CA PHE A 52 -19.73 13.63 1.49
C PHE A 52 -19.88 12.60 0.35
N ASP A 53 -18.94 12.63 -0.59
CA ASP A 53 -19.01 11.97 -1.88
C ASP A 53 -18.53 10.53 -1.86
N ASP A 54 -17.82 10.09 -0.81
CA ASP A 54 -17.19 8.76 -0.78
C ASP A 54 -18.22 7.63 -1.02
N ILE A 55 -19.36 7.64 -0.33
CA ILE A 55 -20.46 6.69 -0.56
C ILE A 55 -21.81 7.40 -0.42
N VAL A 56 -22.69 7.23 -1.41
CA VAL A 56 -24.07 7.74 -1.42
C VAL A 56 -25.04 6.57 -1.54
N MET A 57 -25.92 6.42 -0.55
CA MET A 57 -26.92 5.36 -0.51
C MET A 57 -28.32 5.99 -0.58
N HIS A 58 -29.20 5.41 -1.38
CA HIS A 58 -30.59 5.85 -1.57
C HIS A 58 -31.53 4.68 -1.34
N LEU A 59 -32.42 4.77 -0.36
CA LEU A 59 -33.51 3.81 -0.17
C LEU A 59 -34.72 4.27 -1.00
N VAL A 60 -34.90 3.64 -2.16
CA VAL A 60 -35.85 4.05 -3.20
C VAL A 60 -37.30 4.08 -2.69
N GLN A 61 -37.67 3.13 -1.82
CA GLN A 61 -39.01 3.06 -1.26
C GLN A 61 -39.29 4.15 -0.21
N GLU A 62 -38.26 4.54 0.54
CA GLU A 62 -38.36 5.55 1.59
C GLU A 62 -38.09 6.96 1.04
N GLN A 63 -37.61 7.06 -0.21
CA GLN A 63 -37.14 8.31 -0.83
C GLN A 63 -36.10 9.01 0.07
N GLN A 64 -35.22 8.22 0.70
CA GLN A 64 -34.27 8.72 1.68
C GLN A 64 -32.83 8.46 1.26
N TYR A 65 -31.96 9.44 1.48
CA TYR A 65 -30.53 9.40 1.19
C TYR A 65 -29.71 9.34 2.48
N CYS A 66 -28.63 8.56 2.42
CA CYS A 66 -27.57 8.55 3.41
C CYS A 66 -26.23 8.78 2.70
N LEU A 67 -25.53 9.84 3.10
CA LEU A 67 -24.21 10.20 2.57
C LEU A 67 -23.15 9.79 3.59
N VAL A 68 -22.03 9.24 3.14
CA VAL A 68 -20.95 8.78 4.02
C VAL A 68 -19.63 9.39 3.54
N GLN A 69 -18.93 10.02 4.48
CA GLN A 69 -17.54 10.42 4.32
C GLN A 69 -16.66 9.50 5.17
N ALA A 70 -15.84 8.69 4.51
CA ALA A 70 -14.87 7.82 5.15
C ALA A 70 -13.56 8.57 5.44
N LYS A 71 -13.10 8.48 6.68
CA LYS A 71 -11.80 8.96 7.14
C LYS A 71 -11.04 7.80 7.77
N HIS A 72 -9.74 7.74 7.49
CA HIS A 72 -8.86 6.71 8.02
C HIS A 72 -7.55 7.34 8.49
N LYS A 73 -7.08 6.93 9.67
CA LYS A 73 -5.76 7.26 10.21
C LYS A 73 -4.97 6.00 10.52
N GLN A 74 -3.70 5.98 10.13
CA GLN A 74 -2.77 4.90 10.47
C GLN A 74 -2.51 4.80 11.98
N ASP A 75 -2.40 5.95 12.65
CA ASP A 75 -2.18 6.03 14.09
C ASP A 75 -3.52 6.14 14.83
N GLU A 76 -4.04 4.99 15.28
CA GLU A 76 -5.29 4.89 16.03
C GLU A 76 -5.17 5.35 17.49
N THR A 77 -3.96 5.68 17.97
CA THR A 77 -3.79 6.23 19.34
C THR A 77 -4.27 7.68 19.44
N LYS A 78 -4.36 8.37 18.29
CA LYS A 78 -4.90 9.72 18.22
C LYS A 78 -6.40 9.74 18.47
N ARG A 79 -6.86 10.85 19.02
CA ARG A 79 -8.28 11.09 19.27
C ARG A 79 -8.72 12.36 18.56
N ILE A 80 -9.98 12.40 18.15
CA ILE A 80 -10.62 13.62 17.67
C ILE A 80 -10.86 14.49 18.90
N ILE A 81 -10.25 15.68 18.93
CA ILE A 81 -10.44 16.67 19.99
C ILE A 81 -11.41 17.77 19.56
N LEU A 82 -11.99 18.48 20.51
CA LEU A 82 -12.99 19.54 20.25
C LEU A 82 -12.45 20.62 19.29
N ASP A 83 -11.16 20.93 19.44
CA ASP A 83 -10.42 21.87 18.61
C ASP A 83 -10.35 21.43 17.12
N ASP A 84 -10.33 20.13 16.85
CA ASP A 84 -10.32 19.60 15.49
C ASP A 84 -11.66 19.80 14.78
N LEU A 85 -12.76 19.87 15.54
CA LEU A 85 -14.10 20.09 15.00
C LEU A 85 -14.33 21.56 14.61
N LEU A 86 -13.72 22.50 15.35
CA LEU A 86 -13.95 23.95 15.17
C LEU A 86 -12.95 24.62 14.22
N LYS A 87 -11.82 23.97 13.92
CA LYS A 87 -10.81 24.49 12.96
C LYS A 87 -11.26 24.29 11.53
N THR A 88 -10.88 25.19 10.63
CA THR A 88 -11.16 25.08 9.18
C THR A 88 -10.13 24.25 8.43
N THR A 89 -8.98 23.92 9.02
CA THR A 89 -7.87 23.25 8.32
C THR A 89 -7.83 21.73 8.53
N THR A 90 -8.51 21.24 9.56
CA THR A 90 -8.50 19.83 9.96
C THR A 90 -9.40 18.96 9.06
N GLU A 91 -9.24 17.64 9.19
CA GLU A 91 -10.00 16.64 8.43
C GLU A 91 -11.42 16.42 8.97
N TYR A 92 -11.66 16.72 10.25
CA TYR A 92 -12.96 16.59 10.94
C TYR A 92 -13.67 17.94 11.13
N SER A 93 -13.32 18.92 10.32
CA SER A 93 -13.79 20.30 10.41
C SER A 93 -15.31 20.42 10.17
N LEU A 94 -16.07 20.72 11.23
CA LEU A 94 -17.49 21.03 11.12
C LEU A 94 -17.75 22.26 10.23
N PRO A 95 -16.94 23.34 10.25
CA PRO A 95 -17.08 24.42 9.28
C PRO A 95 -17.07 23.96 7.82
N LYS A 96 -16.09 23.13 7.43
CA LYS A 96 -16.02 22.60 6.06
C LYS A 96 -17.25 21.75 5.70
N TYR A 97 -17.72 20.96 6.65
CA TYR A 97 -18.89 20.10 6.45
C TYR A 97 -20.18 20.91 6.39
N PHE A 98 -20.31 21.95 7.21
CA PHE A 98 -21.44 22.86 7.19
C PHE A 98 -21.54 23.60 5.84
N ASP A 99 -20.43 24.13 5.33
CA ASP A 99 -20.39 24.77 4.02
C ASP A 99 -20.82 23.80 2.90
N SER A 100 -20.35 22.55 2.97
CA SER A 100 -20.77 21.51 2.02
C SER A 100 -22.26 21.17 2.17
N PHE A 101 -22.78 21.12 3.40
CA PHE A 101 -24.19 20.86 3.70
C PHE A 101 -25.10 21.95 3.14
N LEU A 102 -24.72 23.23 3.24
CA LEU A 102 -25.45 24.31 2.61
C LEU A 102 -25.48 24.17 1.07
N GLY A 103 -24.37 23.70 0.48
CA GLY A 103 -24.30 23.38 -0.94
C GLY A 103 -25.29 22.29 -1.36
N LEU A 104 -25.53 21.29 -0.51
CA LEU A 104 -26.48 20.20 -0.77
C LEU A 104 -27.92 20.69 -0.94
N ARG A 105 -28.30 21.85 -0.38
CA ARG A 105 -29.67 22.38 -0.48
C ARG A 105 -30.14 22.59 -1.92
N GLN A 106 -29.20 22.76 -2.85
CA GLN A 106 -29.48 22.94 -4.28
C GLN A 106 -29.65 21.60 -5.02
N GLU A 107 -29.23 20.50 -4.38
CA GLU A 107 -29.15 19.17 -4.98
C GLU A 107 -30.41 18.35 -4.72
N ALA A 108 -30.70 17.43 -5.65
CA ALA A 108 -31.93 16.63 -5.63
C ALA A 108 -32.10 15.80 -4.34
N PHE A 109 -31.01 15.27 -3.77
CA PHE A 109 -31.08 14.43 -2.57
C PHE A 109 -31.39 15.20 -1.27
N PHE A 110 -31.36 16.54 -1.28
CA PHE A 110 -31.80 17.37 -0.15
C PHE A 110 -33.25 17.86 -0.29
N GLN A 111 -33.73 17.97 -1.52
CA GLN A 111 -35.08 18.45 -1.81
C GLN A 111 -36.13 17.55 -1.17
N ALA A 112 -37.29 18.12 -0.80
CA ALA A 112 -38.41 17.40 -0.19
C ALA A 112 -38.09 16.59 1.09
N GLY A 113 -37.01 16.93 1.82
CA GLY A 113 -36.64 16.24 3.06
C GLY A 113 -36.08 14.83 2.85
N GLN A 114 -35.53 14.57 1.66
CA GLN A 114 -34.99 13.27 1.29
C GLN A 114 -33.64 12.96 1.95
N LEU A 115 -32.86 13.95 2.37
CA LEU A 115 -31.61 13.69 3.08
C LEU A 115 -31.93 13.21 4.50
N LYS A 116 -31.50 11.99 4.83
CA LYS A 116 -31.68 11.44 6.17
C LYS A 116 -30.44 11.65 7.03
N TYR A 117 -29.31 11.09 6.60
CA TYR A 117 -28.06 11.13 7.37
C TYR A 117 -26.86 11.55 6.51
N ILE A 118 -25.95 12.26 7.14
CA ILE A 118 -24.57 12.50 6.71
C ILE A 118 -23.68 11.85 7.76
N VAL A 119 -22.86 10.88 7.36
CA VAL A 119 -22.07 10.08 8.29
C VAL A 119 -20.59 10.35 8.10
N ILE A 120 -19.92 10.78 9.16
CA ILE A 120 -18.46 10.83 9.21
C ILE A 120 -17.98 9.52 9.82
N TYR A 121 -17.49 8.60 8.98
CA TYR A 121 -16.98 7.30 9.39
C TYR A 121 -15.49 7.38 9.67
N THR A 122 -15.05 7.03 10.88
CA THR A 122 -13.63 7.07 11.25
C THR A 122 -13.22 5.95 12.20
N ASN A 123 -11.98 5.49 12.05
CA ASN A 123 -11.36 4.53 12.96
C ASN A 123 -10.81 5.18 14.25
N LEU A 124 -10.88 6.51 14.39
CA LEU A 124 -10.43 7.19 15.60
C LEU A 124 -11.49 7.19 16.71
N LYS A 125 -11.01 7.22 17.95
CA LYS A 125 -11.81 7.56 19.14
C LYS A 125 -11.96 9.07 19.28
N VAL A 126 -12.91 9.50 20.10
CA VAL A 126 -13.08 10.89 20.51
C VAL A 126 -12.45 11.13 21.89
N ASP A 127 -12.09 12.38 22.18
CA ASP A 127 -11.65 12.79 23.52
C ASP A 127 -12.83 13.07 24.45
N GLU A 128 -12.54 13.23 25.74
CA GLU A 128 -13.56 13.47 26.78
C GLU A 128 -14.32 14.80 26.58
N ASN A 129 -13.70 15.80 25.95
CA ASN A 129 -14.39 17.07 25.71
C ASN A 129 -15.37 16.99 24.55
N VAL A 130 -15.06 16.21 23.51
CA VAL A 130 -16.00 15.91 22.44
C VAL A 130 -17.18 15.09 22.97
N MET A 131 -16.96 14.16 23.91
CA MET A 131 -18.05 13.39 24.56
C MET A 131 -19.09 14.26 25.27
N LYS A 132 -18.76 15.51 25.64
CA LYS A 132 -19.70 16.45 26.28
C LYS A 132 -20.67 17.10 25.30
N VAL A 133 -20.36 17.06 24.00
CA VAL A 133 -21.15 17.72 22.94
C VAL A 133 -21.79 16.72 21.98
N ILE A 134 -21.70 15.43 22.27
CA ILE A 134 -22.29 14.36 21.47
C ILE A 134 -23.09 13.38 22.32
N GLU A 135 -24.07 12.72 21.69
CA GLU A 135 -25.00 11.78 22.31
C GLU A 135 -25.02 10.48 21.52
N PRO A 136 -24.99 9.29 22.16
CA PRO A 136 -25.00 8.01 21.47
C PRO A 136 -26.32 7.76 20.74
N VAL A 137 -26.24 7.08 19.59
CA VAL A 137 -27.40 6.75 18.74
C VAL A 137 -27.57 5.24 18.66
N GLU A 138 -28.76 4.75 19.00
CA GLU A 138 -29.08 3.33 18.86
C GLU A 138 -29.37 2.95 17.39
N PRO A 139 -28.64 1.97 16.82
CA PRO A 139 -28.84 1.58 15.42
C PRO A 139 -30.10 0.74 15.17
N ALA A 140 -30.71 0.14 16.20
CA ALA A 140 -31.55 -1.06 16.07
C ALA A 140 -32.79 -0.90 15.16
N ALA A 141 -33.37 0.30 15.05
CA ALA A 141 -34.60 0.55 14.31
C ALA A 141 -34.41 1.01 12.86
N ASP A 142 -33.22 1.48 12.48
CA ASP A 142 -32.99 2.18 11.20
C ASP A 142 -32.08 1.36 10.26
N VAL A 143 -32.50 1.15 9.01
CA VAL A 143 -31.73 0.35 8.04
C VAL A 143 -30.38 0.96 7.73
N PHE A 144 -30.29 2.28 7.57
CA PHE A 144 -28.99 2.92 7.33
C PHE A 144 -28.10 2.76 8.56
N LEU A 145 -28.58 3.08 9.76
CA LEU A 145 -27.75 2.97 10.98
C LEU A 145 -27.32 1.52 11.26
N ARG A 146 -28.18 0.52 10.99
CA ARG A 146 -27.79 -0.90 11.06
C ARG A 146 -26.71 -1.26 10.04
N THR A 147 -26.83 -0.79 8.80
CA THR A 147 -25.81 -0.99 7.77
C THR A 147 -24.48 -0.35 8.17
N LEU A 148 -24.54 0.88 8.69
CA LEU A 148 -23.39 1.69 9.08
C LEU A 148 -22.68 1.19 10.34
N ASN A 149 -23.40 0.55 11.27
CA ASN A 149 -22.79 0.07 12.51
C ASN A 149 -21.96 -1.19 12.25
N VAL A 150 -20.65 -1.04 12.14
CA VAL A 150 -19.73 -2.15 11.92
C VAL A 150 -19.08 -2.53 13.25
N ARG A 151 -19.45 -3.70 13.80
CA ARG A 151 -18.89 -4.21 15.06
C ARG A 151 -17.58 -4.94 14.80
N CYS A 152 -16.54 -4.63 15.59
CA CYS A 152 -15.27 -5.36 15.58
C CYS A 152 -14.83 -5.70 17.01
N ARG A 153 -14.21 -6.87 17.17
CA ARG A 153 -13.73 -7.34 18.47
C ARG A 153 -12.61 -6.42 18.98
N GLY A 154 -12.77 -5.88 20.18
CA GLY A 154 -11.79 -4.97 20.80
C GLY A 154 -11.99 -3.49 20.47
N LYS A 155 -13.01 -3.15 19.66
CA LYS A 155 -13.44 -1.77 19.42
C LYS A 155 -14.83 -1.54 19.99
N GLU A 156 -15.05 -0.33 20.50
CA GLU A 156 -16.35 0.16 20.98
C GLU A 156 -17.00 1.02 19.89
N SER A 157 -17.18 0.41 18.71
CA SER A 157 -17.74 1.08 17.54
C SER A 157 -19.10 1.68 17.88
N SER A 158 -19.17 3.00 17.82
CA SER A 158 -20.30 3.78 18.34
C SER A 158 -20.71 4.85 17.33
N LEU A 159 -22.00 5.12 17.28
CA LEU A 159 -22.61 6.16 16.47
C LEU A 159 -23.05 7.29 17.39
N TYR A 160 -22.71 8.52 17.04
CA TYR A 160 -23.03 9.70 17.85
C TYR A 160 -23.71 10.78 17.02
N ARG A 161 -24.59 11.55 17.66
CA ARG A 161 -25.13 12.83 17.17
C ARG A 161 -24.57 13.97 17.98
N PHE A 162 -24.49 15.16 17.39
CA PHE A 162 -24.18 16.35 18.16
C PHE A 162 -25.39 16.79 18.98
N SER A 163 -25.17 17.11 20.25
CA SER A 163 -26.23 17.53 21.15
C SER A 163 -26.80 18.87 20.70
N LEU A 164 -28.14 18.94 20.61
CA LEU A 164 -28.86 20.17 20.28
C LEU A 164 -28.97 21.13 21.48
N HIS A 165 -28.60 20.65 22.67
CA HIS A 165 -28.71 21.37 23.95
C HIS A 165 -27.39 22.02 24.40
N CYS A 166 -26.29 21.80 23.67
CA CYS A 166 -25.00 22.42 23.95
C CYS A 166 -24.92 23.83 23.37
N ASP A 167 -25.61 24.79 23.99
CA ASP A 167 -25.71 26.18 23.53
C ASP A 167 -24.36 26.83 23.26
N GLU A 168 -23.40 26.65 24.18
CA GLU A 168 -22.07 27.24 24.06
C GLU A 168 -21.33 26.72 22.82
N PHE A 169 -21.36 25.41 22.58
CA PHE A 169 -20.68 24.81 21.43
C PHE A 169 -21.31 25.24 20.10
N ILE A 170 -22.64 25.30 20.04
CA ILE A 170 -23.37 25.78 18.86
C ILE A 170 -23.01 27.24 18.56
N GLU A 171 -22.99 28.12 19.57
CA GLU A 171 -22.62 29.52 19.36
C GLU A 171 -21.14 29.66 18.96
N GLN A 172 -20.24 28.84 19.52
CA GLN A 172 -18.84 28.80 19.09
C GLN A 172 -18.73 28.39 17.61
N LEU A 173 -19.49 27.39 17.17
CA LEU A 173 -19.52 26.97 15.77
C LEU A 173 -20.10 28.06 14.86
N ILE A 174 -21.23 28.69 15.24
CA ILE A 174 -21.82 29.83 14.53
C ILE A 174 -20.79 30.95 14.36
N ASP A 175 -20.04 31.28 15.40
CA ASP A 175 -18.99 32.30 15.36
C ASP A 175 -17.85 31.91 14.40
N ARG A 176 -17.58 30.62 14.20
CA ARG A 176 -16.55 30.14 13.25
C ARG A 176 -17.01 30.16 11.81
N ILE A 177 -18.25 29.78 11.53
CA ILE A 177 -18.82 29.61 10.19
C ILE A 177 -19.47 30.89 9.63
N SER A 178 -19.85 31.84 10.49
CA SER A 178 -20.53 33.06 10.03
C SER A 178 -19.59 33.97 9.23
N PRO A 179 -19.94 34.35 7.98
CA PRO A 179 -19.12 35.23 7.15
C PRO A 179 -18.72 36.55 7.83
N ILE A 180 -19.61 37.14 8.65
CA ILE A 180 -19.33 38.35 9.43
C ILE A 180 -18.09 38.21 10.34
N CYS A 181 -17.90 37.03 10.93
CA CYS A 181 -16.79 36.73 11.83
C CYS A 181 -15.48 36.50 11.07
N GLU A 182 -15.57 35.95 9.86
CA GLU A 182 -14.41 35.82 8.96
C GLU A 182 -13.90 37.19 8.52
N VAL A 183 -14.80 38.10 8.13
CA VAL A 183 -14.43 39.47 7.73
C VAL A 183 -13.78 40.23 8.88
N ALA A 184 -14.28 40.08 10.12
CA ALA A 184 -13.67 40.70 11.30
C ALA A 184 -12.22 40.20 11.51
N ARG A 185 -12.00 38.89 11.42
CA ARG A 185 -10.65 38.29 11.55
C ARG A 185 -9.72 38.74 10.42
N LYS A 186 -10.20 38.72 9.18
CA LYS A 186 -9.42 39.16 8.02
C LYS A 186 -9.08 40.65 8.11
N LEU A 187 -10.00 41.48 8.60
CA LEU A 187 -9.72 42.90 8.83
C LEU A 187 -8.61 43.09 9.88
N ALA A 188 -8.68 42.38 11.01
CA ALA A 188 -7.62 42.39 12.03
C ALA A 188 -6.26 41.98 11.43
N GLU A 189 -6.23 40.90 10.65
CA GLU A 189 -5.02 40.44 9.96
C GLU A 189 -4.43 41.53 9.04
N GLN A 190 -5.28 42.22 8.26
CA GLN A 190 -4.85 43.26 7.33
C GLN A 190 -4.27 44.48 8.07
N LEU A 191 -4.89 44.87 9.19
CA LEU A 191 -4.42 45.99 10.04
C LEU A 191 -3.05 45.70 10.66
N VAL A 192 -2.85 44.48 11.17
CA VAL A 192 -1.61 44.05 11.83
C VAL A 192 -0.50 43.82 10.80
N GLN A 193 -0.81 43.13 9.69
CA GLN A 193 0.15 42.84 8.63
C GLN A 193 0.40 44.02 7.69
N ARG A 194 -0.30 45.15 7.89
CA ARG A 194 -0.20 46.36 7.07
C ARG A 194 -0.40 46.05 5.59
N LYS A 195 -1.45 45.29 5.27
CA LYS A 195 -1.82 44.93 3.91
C LYS A 195 -3.01 45.79 3.44
N LYS A 196 -3.13 45.96 2.12
CA LYS A 196 -4.22 46.76 1.52
C LYS A 196 -5.51 45.94 1.47
N ILE A 197 -6.61 46.56 1.87
CA ILE A 197 -7.96 46.03 1.72
C ILE A 197 -8.39 46.24 0.26
N SER A 198 -8.75 45.14 -0.42
CA SER A 198 -9.11 45.12 -1.83
C SER A 198 -10.52 44.55 -2.07
N ILE A 199 -11.14 44.98 -3.16
CA ILE A 199 -12.42 44.44 -3.65
C ILE A 199 -12.11 43.46 -4.80
N ASN A 200 -11.61 42.28 -4.46
CA ASN A 200 -11.53 41.18 -5.43
C ASN A 200 -12.92 40.52 -5.53
N PRO A 201 -13.48 40.23 -6.72
CA PRO A 201 -14.74 39.49 -6.86
C PRO A 201 -14.87 38.22 -6.00
N ASN A 202 -13.75 37.55 -5.72
CA ASN A 202 -13.70 36.35 -4.88
C ASN A 202 -13.17 36.61 -3.45
N GLY A 203 -13.02 37.87 -3.06
CA GLY A 203 -12.48 38.27 -1.76
C GLY A 203 -13.55 38.50 -0.70
N VAL A 204 -13.26 38.15 0.55
CA VAL A 204 -14.18 38.29 1.70
C VAL A 204 -14.73 39.70 1.90
N PHE A 205 -13.99 40.74 1.49
CA PHE A 205 -14.42 42.14 1.63
C PHE A 205 -15.38 42.60 0.51
N HIS A 206 -15.50 41.85 -0.58
CA HIS A 206 -16.32 42.24 -1.73
C HIS A 206 -17.79 42.32 -1.38
N GLU A 207 -18.32 41.27 -0.74
CA GLU A 207 -19.72 41.20 -0.35
C GLU A 207 -20.07 42.15 0.79
N PHE A 208 -19.07 42.58 1.57
CA PHE A 208 -19.22 43.44 2.73
C PHE A 208 -18.86 44.91 2.46
N HIS A 209 -18.42 45.24 1.24
CA HIS A 209 -17.92 46.59 0.91
C HIS A 209 -18.92 47.68 1.29
N ALA A 210 -20.18 47.55 0.87
CA ALA A 210 -21.22 48.52 1.16
C ALA A 210 -21.46 48.69 2.67
N LEU A 211 -21.49 47.60 3.43
CA LEU A 211 -21.69 47.60 4.89
C LEU A 211 -20.48 48.19 5.63
N LEU A 212 -19.27 47.84 5.20
CA LEU A 212 -18.03 48.36 5.76
C LEU A 212 -17.91 49.87 5.52
N VAL A 213 -18.22 50.36 4.32
CA VAL A 213 -18.19 51.80 4.01
C VAL A 213 -19.30 52.55 4.76
N ARG A 214 -20.49 51.96 4.86
CA ARG A 214 -21.65 52.57 5.56
C ARG A 214 -21.39 52.69 7.06
N ASP A 215 -20.96 51.60 7.69
CA ASP A 215 -21.01 51.50 9.16
C ASP A 215 -19.65 51.47 9.84
N VAL A 216 -18.56 51.11 9.15
CA VAL A 216 -17.25 50.85 9.79
C VAL A 216 -16.20 51.88 9.42
N PHE A 217 -16.05 52.20 8.14
CA PHE A 217 -14.99 53.07 7.62
C PHE A 217 -15.49 54.47 7.28
N ASP A 218 -14.73 55.46 7.70
CA ASP A 218 -14.74 56.79 7.14
C ASP A 218 -13.70 56.82 6.01
N ILE A 219 -14.19 56.67 4.78
CA ILE A 219 -13.33 56.54 3.59
C ILE A 219 -12.58 57.84 3.27
N GLU A 220 -13.19 59.00 3.58
CA GLU A 220 -12.56 60.31 3.36
C GLU A 220 -11.37 60.50 4.30
N ARG A 221 -11.56 60.14 5.58
CA ARG A 221 -10.48 60.25 6.59
C ARG A 221 -9.54 59.04 6.61
N GLN A 222 -9.88 57.96 5.89
CA GLN A 222 -9.22 56.66 5.96
C GLN A 222 -9.05 56.15 7.39
N LEU A 223 -10.11 56.29 8.18
CA LEU A 223 -10.18 55.89 9.60
C LEU A 223 -11.46 55.08 9.86
N PHE A 224 -11.63 54.59 11.09
CA PHE A 224 -12.88 54.00 11.54
C PHE A 224 -13.87 55.10 11.94
N ARG A 225 -15.17 54.91 11.65
CA ARG A 225 -16.23 55.85 12.03
C ARG A 225 -16.39 55.92 13.54
N GLU A 226 -16.58 57.12 14.09
CA GLU A 226 -16.82 57.33 15.52
C GLU A 226 -18.05 56.56 16.05
N THR A 227 -19.09 56.45 15.22
CA THR A 227 -20.33 55.70 15.55
C THR A 227 -20.09 54.20 15.70
N PHE A 228 -19.11 53.64 14.97
CA PHE A 228 -18.65 52.27 15.13
C PHE A 228 -17.84 52.10 16.42
N LEU A 229 -16.90 53.01 16.65
CA LEU A 229 -15.98 52.95 17.79
C LEU A 229 -16.71 53.05 19.13
N LYS A 230 -17.71 53.92 19.26
CA LYS A 230 -18.44 54.18 20.52
C LYS A 230 -19.62 53.24 20.79
N ALA A 231 -19.84 52.23 19.95
CA ALA A 231 -20.98 51.31 20.05
C ALA A 231 -22.34 52.00 20.27
N SER A 232 -22.77 52.79 19.28
CA SER A 232 -24.05 53.52 19.38
C SER A 232 -25.23 52.58 19.70
N ALA A 233 -26.22 53.06 20.47
CA ALA A 233 -27.41 52.29 20.85
C ALA A 233 -28.22 51.81 19.62
N HIS A 234 -28.07 52.46 18.47
CA HIS A 234 -28.72 52.13 17.21
C HIS A 234 -27.96 51.07 16.39
N ASN A 235 -26.76 50.64 16.80
CA ASN A 235 -26.03 49.59 16.10
C ASN A 235 -26.76 48.25 16.24
N CYS A 236 -26.98 47.56 15.12
CA CYS A 236 -27.58 46.23 15.13
C CYS A 236 -26.70 45.22 15.89
N VAL A 237 -27.32 44.15 16.42
CA VAL A 237 -26.64 43.13 17.24
C VAL A 237 -25.45 42.51 16.50
N CYS A 238 -25.58 42.30 15.19
CA CYS A 238 -24.52 41.73 14.36
C CYS A 238 -23.32 42.68 14.21
N LEU A 239 -23.54 43.99 14.06
CA LEU A 239 -22.48 44.98 14.01
C LEU A 239 -21.73 45.09 15.35
N ARG A 240 -22.45 44.97 16.48
CA ARG A 240 -21.82 44.91 17.81
C ARG A 240 -20.97 43.65 17.97
N LYS A 241 -21.46 42.50 17.48
CA LYS A 241 -20.70 41.24 17.46
C LYS A 241 -19.45 41.34 16.56
N PHE A 242 -19.56 41.93 15.38
CA PHE A 242 -18.42 42.22 14.50
C PHE A 242 -17.36 43.08 15.22
N ARG A 243 -17.79 44.17 15.88
CA ARG A 243 -16.92 45.04 16.69
C ARG A 243 -16.20 44.25 17.79
N PHE A 244 -16.94 43.48 18.57
CA PHE A 244 -16.39 42.65 19.65
C PHE A 244 -15.36 41.63 19.13
N LEU A 245 -15.65 40.96 18.02
CA LEU A 245 -14.74 39.97 17.43
C LEU A 245 -13.47 40.62 16.85
N LEU A 246 -13.59 41.79 16.21
CA LEU A 246 -12.46 42.56 15.74
C LEU A 246 -11.53 42.92 16.91
N GLU A 247 -12.11 43.43 18.01
CA GLU A 247 -11.39 43.77 19.22
C GLU A 247 -10.67 42.56 19.83
N ARG A 248 -11.40 41.48 20.07
CA ARG A 248 -10.86 40.24 20.64
C ARG A 248 -9.72 39.68 19.78
N THR A 249 -9.87 39.72 18.45
CA THR A 249 -8.83 39.24 17.53
C THR A 249 -7.58 40.12 17.60
N LEU A 250 -7.75 41.45 17.65
CA LEU A 250 -6.64 42.40 17.78
C LEU A 250 -5.93 42.27 19.13
N ARG A 251 -6.66 42.15 20.26
CA ARG A 251 -6.07 41.87 21.59
C ARG A 251 -5.15 40.66 21.53
N SER A 252 -5.65 39.56 20.94
CA SER A 252 -4.90 38.32 20.77
C SER A 252 -3.67 38.46 19.88
N MET A 253 -3.79 39.12 18.71
CA MET A 253 -2.67 39.28 17.76
C MET A 253 -1.60 40.26 18.26
N LEU A 254 -1.98 41.31 18.99
CA LEU A 254 -1.07 42.31 19.54
C LEU A 254 -0.49 41.90 20.89
N LYS A 255 -1.06 40.88 21.56
CA LYS A 255 -0.79 40.51 22.96
C LYS A 255 -0.98 41.70 23.90
N TRP A 256 -2.02 42.49 23.67
CA TRP A 256 -2.38 43.66 24.46
C TRP A 256 -3.72 43.42 25.13
N ASP A 257 -3.68 42.99 26.39
CA ASP A 257 -4.88 42.58 27.11
C ASP A 257 -5.82 43.77 27.38
N ASP A 258 -5.30 45.00 27.50
CA ASP A 258 -6.06 46.23 27.75
C ASP A 258 -6.53 46.96 26.48
N PHE A 259 -6.35 46.38 25.27
CA PHE A 259 -6.70 47.06 24.03
C PHE A 259 -8.23 47.21 23.86
N ASP A 260 -8.73 48.43 23.84
CA ASP A 260 -10.13 48.75 23.52
C ASP A 260 -10.30 49.12 22.04
N VAL A 261 -11.38 48.67 21.41
CA VAL A 261 -11.64 48.97 19.99
C VAL A 261 -11.83 50.47 19.75
N GLY A 262 -12.27 51.24 20.74
CA GLY A 262 -12.40 52.70 20.69
C GLY A 262 -11.06 53.41 20.45
N ASP A 263 -9.95 52.76 20.78
CA ASP A 263 -8.60 53.29 20.57
C ASP A 263 -8.05 53.03 19.15
N LEU A 264 -8.79 52.35 18.27
CA LEU A 264 -8.28 51.93 16.95
C LEU A 264 -7.68 53.09 16.16
N ASN A 265 -8.41 54.20 16.06
CA ASN A 265 -7.96 55.37 15.29
C ASN A 265 -6.67 55.94 15.88
N ARG A 266 -6.55 56.02 17.22
CA ARG A 266 -5.34 56.47 17.90
C ARG A 266 -4.15 55.54 17.63
N VAL A 267 -4.38 54.23 17.66
CA VAL A 267 -3.34 53.22 17.40
C VAL A 267 -2.88 53.23 15.93
N ILE A 268 -3.78 53.51 14.98
CA ILE A 268 -3.46 53.68 13.56
C ILE A 268 -2.65 54.96 13.34
N LEU A 269 -3.07 56.09 13.91
CA LEU A 269 -2.36 57.37 13.80
C LEU A 269 -0.96 57.32 14.41
N ASN A 270 -0.80 56.57 15.51
CA ASN A 270 0.51 56.33 16.14
C ASN A 270 1.37 55.30 15.38
N GLY A 271 0.91 54.82 14.21
CA GLY A 271 1.66 53.95 13.30
C GLY A 271 1.81 52.49 13.75
N LYS A 272 1.17 52.08 14.85
CA LYS A 272 1.26 50.69 15.35
C LYS A 272 0.41 49.74 14.52
N LEU A 273 -0.78 50.17 14.09
CA LEU A 273 -1.61 49.51 13.08
C LEU A 273 -1.64 50.36 11.80
N LYS A 274 -2.01 49.76 10.65
CA LYS A 274 -2.17 50.52 9.42
C LYS A 274 -3.42 50.09 8.66
N LEU A 275 -4.35 51.03 8.48
CA LEU A 275 -5.48 50.87 7.58
C LEU A 275 -5.07 51.36 6.19
N MET A 276 -5.19 50.51 5.18
CA MET A 276 -4.85 50.86 3.80
C MET A 276 -5.88 50.27 2.85
N PHE A 277 -6.25 51.04 1.83
CA PHE A 277 -7.20 50.62 0.81
C PHE A 277 -6.51 50.54 -0.55
N GLU A 278 -6.93 49.59 -1.39
CA GLU A 278 -6.63 49.66 -2.81
C GLU A 278 -7.50 50.71 -3.51
N PRO A 279 -7.02 51.34 -4.61
CA PRO A 279 -7.80 52.34 -5.35
C PRO A 279 -9.20 51.84 -5.77
N GLY A 280 -9.30 50.58 -6.17
CA GLY A 280 -10.58 49.96 -6.53
C GLY A 280 -11.58 49.85 -5.36
N PHE A 281 -11.11 49.88 -4.11
CA PHE A 281 -11.98 49.90 -2.93
C PHE A 281 -12.62 51.27 -2.70
N LEU A 282 -11.88 52.34 -3.01
CA LEU A 282 -12.29 53.73 -2.83
C LEU A 282 -13.25 54.20 -3.93
N CYS A 283 -13.08 53.71 -5.16
CA CYS A 283 -13.80 54.22 -6.34
C CYS A 283 -15.09 53.47 -6.70
N LYS A 284 -15.46 52.39 -5.99
CA LYS A 284 -16.63 51.58 -6.36
C LYS A 284 -17.92 52.22 -5.82
N PRO A 285 -18.85 52.70 -6.66
CA PRO A 285 -20.14 53.19 -6.18
C PRO A 285 -20.94 52.04 -5.55
N VAL A 286 -21.61 52.33 -4.43
CA VAL A 286 -22.53 51.37 -3.79
C VAL A 286 -23.64 51.06 -4.80
N SER A 287 -23.63 49.85 -5.35
CA SER A 287 -24.52 49.45 -6.45
C SER A 287 -25.98 49.46 -5.98
N GLN A 288 -26.78 50.38 -6.51
CA GLN A 288 -28.17 50.64 -6.10
C GLN A 288 -29.21 49.63 -6.65
N GLY A 289 -28.78 48.51 -7.26
CA GLY A 289 -29.67 47.61 -8.02
C GLY A 289 -29.93 46.22 -7.44
N LYS A 290 -29.28 45.82 -6.33
CA LYS A 290 -29.54 44.55 -5.63
C LYS A 290 -30.18 44.83 -4.28
N ILE A 291 -31.11 43.97 -3.84
CA ILE A 291 -31.71 44.01 -2.50
C ILE A 291 -30.58 44.17 -1.48
N ALA A 292 -30.60 45.26 -0.71
CA ALA A 292 -29.53 45.60 0.23
C ALA A 292 -29.52 44.56 1.36
N LYS A 293 -28.55 43.64 1.34
CA LYS A 293 -28.27 42.75 2.46
C LYS A 293 -27.73 43.58 3.62
N ASP A 294 -28.22 43.32 4.84
CA ASP A 294 -27.71 43.94 6.05
C ASP A 294 -26.83 42.96 6.85
N TRP A 295 -26.15 43.42 7.90
CA TRP A 295 -25.25 42.58 8.71
C TRP A 295 -25.90 41.28 9.23
N ILE A 296 -27.22 41.31 9.49
CA ILE A 296 -27.96 40.14 9.97
C ILE A 296 -28.02 39.01 8.94
N ASN A 297 -27.97 39.33 7.65
CA ASN A 297 -27.99 38.36 6.56
C ASN A 297 -26.68 37.57 6.43
N TYR A 298 -25.62 37.99 7.13
CA TYR A 298 -24.28 37.39 7.10
C TYR A 298 -23.93 36.65 8.40
N ARG A 299 -24.89 36.52 9.32
CA ARG A 299 -24.78 35.63 10.48
C ARG A 299 -25.55 34.35 10.18
N VAL A 300 -24.88 33.20 10.32
CA VAL A 300 -25.54 31.90 10.23
C VAL A 300 -26.56 31.78 11.35
N GLN A 301 -27.77 31.36 11.01
CA GLN A 301 -28.84 31.23 11.99
C GLN A 301 -28.67 29.94 12.79
N ARG A 302 -29.02 30.00 14.07
CA ARG A 302 -28.94 28.83 14.95
C ARG A 302 -29.73 27.63 14.41
N ASN A 303 -30.90 27.89 13.84
CA ASN A 303 -31.75 26.86 13.24
C ASN A 303 -31.06 26.13 12.08
N GLU A 304 -30.15 26.78 11.35
CA GLU A 304 -29.40 26.13 10.25
C GLU A 304 -28.35 25.17 10.79
N VAL A 305 -27.71 25.50 11.92
CA VAL A 305 -26.76 24.59 12.59
C VAL A 305 -27.49 23.40 13.21
N ILE A 306 -28.66 23.63 13.82
CA ILE A 306 -29.52 22.56 14.34
C ILE A 306 -29.97 21.63 13.21
N ASP A 307 -30.41 22.19 12.08
CA ASP A 307 -30.77 21.43 10.87
C ASP A 307 -29.61 20.56 10.39
N PHE A 308 -28.40 21.14 10.31
CA PHE A 308 -27.18 20.38 10.00
C PHE A 308 -26.91 19.23 11.00
N PHE A 309 -27.00 19.49 12.30
CA PHE A 309 -26.76 18.49 13.35
C PHE A 309 -27.80 17.37 13.36
N ASN A 310 -29.05 17.64 12.96
CA ASN A 310 -30.08 16.62 12.83
C ASN A 310 -29.73 15.55 11.79
N HIS A 311 -28.97 15.93 10.76
CA HIS A 311 -28.51 15.00 9.73
C HIS A 311 -27.14 14.39 10.03
N LEU A 312 -26.28 15.06 10.80
CA LEU A 312 -24.90 14.65 11.00
C LEU A 312 -24.75 13.53 12.05
N ILE A 313 -24.14 12.42 11.64
CA ILE A 313 -23.74 11.30 12.49
C ILE A 313 -22.21 11.19 12.48
N LEU A 314 -21.62 11.07 13.67
CA LEU A 314 -20.21 10.76 13.84
C LEU A 314 -20.06 9.28 14.25
N ALA A 315 -19.51 8.46 13.35
CA ALA A 315 -19.26 7.05 13.59
C ALA A 315 -17.78 6.85 13.96
N THR A 316 -17.50 6.59 15.23
CA THR A 316 -16.13 6.54 15.79
C THR A 316 -15.74 5.14 16.23
N ASP A 317 -14.44 4.96 16.44
CA ASP A 317 -13.81 3.67 16.77
C ASP A 317 -14.25 2.57 15.80
N GLN A 318 -14.39 2.94 14.53
CA GLN A 318 -14.80 2.02 13.50
C GLN A 318 -13.63 1.14 13.03
N PRO A 319 -13.91 0.00 12.39
CA PRO A 319 -12.88 -0.87 11.85
C PRO A 319 -12.01 -0.17 10.80
N ASN A 320 -10.69 -0.42 10.84
CA ASN A 320 -9.76 -0.02 9.78
C ASN A 320 -9.84 -0.97 8.58
N PHE A 321 -9.09 -0.69 7.51
CA PHE A 321 -9.21 -1.45 6.27
C PHE A 321 -8.88 -2.95 6.42
N ILE A 322 -7.96 -3.31 7.34
CA ILE A 322 -7.59 -4.71 7.62
C ILE A 322 -8.74 -5.42 8.34
N GLU A 323 -9.29 -4.76 9.35
CA GLU A 323 -10.42 -5.28 10.13
C GLU A 323 -11.68 -5.38 9.25
N LEU A 324 -11.95 -4.37 8.41
CA LEU A 324 -13.03 -4.39 7.43
C LEU A 324 -12.88 -5.56 6.44
N GLU A 325 -11.67 -5.89 6.02
CA GLU A 325 -11.43 -7.05 5.17
C GLU A 325 -11.79 -8.35 5.87
N ALA A 326 -11.37 -8.54 7.12
CA ALA A 326 -11.74 -9.71 7.91
C ALA A 326 -13.26 -9.82 8.11
N ILE A 327 -13.92 -8.71 8.41
CA ILE A 327 -15.39 -8.64 8.57
C ILE A 327 -16.07 -8.97 7.24
N THR A 328 -15.64 -8.35 6.15
CA THR A 328 -16.19 -8.61 4.80
C THR A 328 -16.02 -10.08 4.43
N LYS A 329 -14.85 -10.67 4.74
CA LYS A 329 -14.54 -12.08 4.51
C LYS A 329 -15.58 -13.00 5.16
N VAL A 330 -15.90 -12.73 6.42
CA VAL A 330 -16.85 -13.55 7.20
C VAL A 330 -18.30 -13.26 6.82
N GLU A 331 -18.71 -11.98 6.82
CA GLU A 331 -20.12 -11.60 6.59
C GLU A 331 -20.56 -11.85 5.14
N VAL A 332 -19.74 -11.43 4.16
CA VAL A 332 -20.14 -11.46 2.75
C VAL A 332 -19.94 -12.84 2.14
N PHE A 333 -18.84 -13.51 2.48
CA PHE A 333 -18.38 -14.71 1.78
C PHE A 333 -18.46 -16.00 2.62
N GLY A 334 -18.59 -15.87 3.94
CA GLY A 334 -18.59 -17.00 4.88
C GLY A 334 -17.23 -17.70 4.99
N LEU A 335 -17.19 -18.81 5.74
CA LEU A 335 -15.98 -19.64 5.92
C LEU A 335 -15.92 -20.82 4.91
N ARG A 336 -16.18 -20.55 3.63
CA ARG A 336 -16.14 -21.58 2.57
C ARG A 336 -14.71 -21.82 2.07
N GLU A 337 -14.48 -22.94 1.37
CA GLU A 337 -13.25 -23.13 0.61
C GLU A 337 -13.09 -22.01 -0.45
N GLN A 338 -11.86 -21.54 -0.66
CA GLN A 338 -11.50 -20.53 -1.68
C GLN A 338 -12.16 -19.14 -1.51
N VAL A 339 -12.60 -18.81 -0.29
CA VAL A 339 -13.16 -17.48 0.03
C VAL A 339 -12.26 -16.35 -0.45
N ASP A 340 -10.93 -16.48 -0.35
CA ASP A 340 -10.00 -15.44 -0.80
C ASP A 340 -10.04 -15.20 -2.32
N GLU A 341 -10.27 -16.24 -3.12
CA GLU A 341 -10.36 -16.10 -4.57
C GLU A 341 -11.70 -15.50 -4.99
N TYR A 342 -12.77 -15.92 -4.33
CA TYR A 342 -14.10 -15.36 -4.54
C TYR A 342 -14.17 -13.89 -4.12
N MET A 343 -13.61 -13.59 -2.95
CA MET A 343 -13.46 -12.23 -2.43
C MET A 343 -12.66 -11.35 -3.38
N ARG A 344 -11.51 -11.83 -3.90
CA ARG A 344 -10.75 -11.10 -4.93
C ARG A 344 -11.59 -10.84 -6.19
N ALA A 345 -12.33 -11.85 -6.67
CA ALA A 345 -13.14 -11.68 -7.87
C ALA A 345 -14.29 -10.66 -7.69
N VAL A 346 -14.88 -10.58 -6.49
CA VAL A 346 -15.88 -9.55 -6.15
C VAL A 346 -15.22 -8.19 -6.00
N PHE A 347 -14.11 -8.08 -5.27
CA PHE A 347 -13.38 -6.83 -5.15
C PHE A 347 -12.88 -6.30 -6.50
N ASP A 348 -12.45 -7.16 -7.43
CA ASP A 348 -12.08 -6.76 -8.79
C ASP A 348 -13.24 -6.09 -9.55
N GLN A 349 -14.48 -6.51 -9.29
CA GLN A 349 -15.65 -5.94 -9.95
C GLN A 349 -16.10 -4.63 -9.28
N VAL A 350 -16.06 -4.57 -7.94
CA VAL A 350 -16.35 -3.35 -7.19
C VAL A 350 -15.27 -2.29 -7.43
N ASP A 351 -13.99 -2.67 -7.50
CA ASP A 351 -12.85 -1.78 -7.82
C ASP A 351 -13.01 -1.18 -9.22
N ARG A 352 -13.42 -1.99 -10.21
CA ARG A 352 -13.76 -1.47 -11.55
C ARG A 352 -14.89 -0.46 -11.48
N TRP A 353 -15.99 -0.78 -10.80
CA TRP A 353 -17.08 0.16 -10.61
C TRP A 353 -16.65 1.47 -9.94
N ILE A 354 -15.74 1.43 -8.95
CA ILE A 354 -15.20 2.65 -8.33
C ILE A 354 -14.33 3.43 -9.33
N ARG A 355 -13.48 2.76 -10.12
CA ARG A 355 -12.54 3.41 -11.06
C ARG A 355 -13.13 3.88 -12.37
N ASP A 356 -14.29 3.37 -12.78
CA ASP A 356 -14.91 3.76 -14.05
C ASP A 356 -15.13 5.27 -14.11
N ALA A 357 -14.79 5.87 -15.26
CA ALA A 357 -14.78 7.33 -15.44
C ALA A 357 -16.17 7.96 -15.28
N GLU A 358 -17.22 7.21 -15.63
CA GLU A 358 -18.61 7.59 -15.38
C GLU A 358 -19.15 6.81 -14.17
N GLY A 359 -19.85 7.52 -13.29
CA GLY A 359 -20.49 6.92 -12.13
C GLY A 359 -21.86 6.37 -12.47
N VAL A 360 -22.15 5.16 -12.00
CA VAL A 360 -23.46 4.52 -12.17
C VAL A 360 -23.92 4.00 -10.81
N PHE A 361 -25.16 4.30 -10.43
CA PHE A 361 -25.74 3.73 -9.22
C PHE A 361 -25.99 2.22 -9.38
N LEU A 362 -25.62 1.43 -8.38
CA LEU A 362 -25.83 -0.02 -8.35
C LEU A 362 -26.93 -0.40 -7.35
N ASN A 363 -27.58 -1.55 -7.57
CA ASN A 363 -28.68 -2.03 -6.73
C ASN A 363 -28.54 -3.52 -6.35
N ALA A 364 -29.57 -4.09 -5.72
CA ALA A 364 -29.55 -5.48 -5.26
C ALA A 364 -29.32 -6.51 -6.40
N ASP A 365 -29.81 -6.25 -7.61
CA ASP A 365 -29.63 -7.16 -8.74
C ASP A 365 -28.21 -7.08 -9.32
N ASP A 366 -27.58 -5.91 -9.25
CA ASP A 366 -26.14 -5.77 -9.51
C ASP A 366 -25.29 -6.55 -8.55
N TRP A 367 -25.63 -6.51 -7.26
CA TRP A 367 -24.94 -7.30 -6.27
C TRP A 367 -25.02 -8.79 -6.59
N LYS A 368 -26.22 -9.29 -6.94
CA LYS A 368 -26.41 -10.68 -7.38
C LYS A 368 -25.59 -11.00 -8.62
N LEU A 369 -25.56 -10.10 -9.61
CA LEU A 369 -24.81 -10.27 -10.85
C LEU A 369 -23.30 -10.29 -10.62
N ILE A 370 -22.78 -9.40 -9.79
CA ILE A 370 -21.37 -9.39 -9.38
C ILE A 370 -21.04 -10.72 -8.69
N CYS A 371 -21.88 -11.16 -7.75
CA CYS A 371 -21.71 -12.42 -7.06
C CYS A 371 -21.78 -13.63 -8.00
N SER A 372 -22.71 -13.65 -8.97
CA SER A 372 -22.84 -14.74 -9.95
C SER A 372 -21.68 -14.76 -10.93
N ASN A 373 -21.26 -13.60 -11.44
CA ASN A 373 -20.11 -13.48 -12.35
C ASN A 373 -18.82 -13.90 -11.66
N SER A 374 -18.62 -13.49 -10.39
CA SER A 374 -17.48 -13.96 -9.60
C SER A 374 -17.53 -15.47 -9.40
N ARG A 375 -18.70 -16.05 -9.09
CA ARG A 375 -18.86 -17.50 -8.95
C ARG A 375 -18.58 -18.23 -10.26
N ALA A 376 -19.12 -17.73 -11.38
CA ALA A 376 -18.90 -18.28 -12.71
C ALA A 376 -17.45 -18.16 -13.15
N ARG A 377 -16.75 -17.07 -12.82
CA ARG A 377 -15.32 -16.89 -13.10
C ARG A 377 -14.46 -17.89 -12.32
N ILE A 378 -14.78 -18.12 -11.04
CA ILE A 378 -14.08 -19.14 -10.23
C ILE A 378 -14.42 -20.55 -10.70
N ALA A 379 -15.69 -20.84 -10.99
CA ALA A 379 -16.11 -22.13 -11.53
C ALA A 379 -15.51 -22.40 -12.92
N GLY A 380 -15.45 -21.39 -13.78
CA GLY A 380 -14.82 -21.45 -15.10
C GLY A 380 -13.32 -21.65 -15.00
N LYS A 381 -12.64 -20.96 -14.07
CA LYS A 381 -11.22 -21.20 -13.78
C LYS A 381 -10.99 -22.62 -13.25
N LYS A 382 -11.89 -23.15 -12.41
CA LYS A 382 -11.87 -24.54 -11.94
C LYS A 382 -12.06 -25.54 -13.07
N TRP A 383 -12.97 -25.25 -14.00
CA TRP A 383 -13.19 -26.06 -15.21
C TRP A 383 -12.01 -25.99 -16.18
N LEU A 384 -11.41 -24.82 -16.37
CA LEU A 384 -10.23 -24.63 -17.22
C LEU A 384 -9.00 -25.33 -16.63
N LEU A 385 -8.78 -25.19 -15.31
CA LEU A 385 -7.71 -25.90 -14.61
C LEU A 385 -7.93 -27.41 -14.64
N LYS A 386 -9.16 -27.89 -14.43
CA LYS A 386 -9.51 -29.31 -14.58
C LYS A 386 -9.39 -29.80 -16.02
N SER A 387 -9.73 -28.98 -17.03
CA SER A 387 -9.61 -29.36 -18.44
C SER A 387 -8.15 -29.36 -18.90
N GLU A 388 -7.34 -28.44 -18.39
CA GLU A 388 -5.89 -28.43 -18.62
C GLU A 388 -5.19 -29.58 -17.88
N GLU A 389 -5.60 -29.91 -16.66
CA GLU A 389 -5.15 -31.11 -15.94
C GLU A 389 -5.58 -32.39 -16.66
N TYR A 390 -6.80 -32.43 -17.19
CA TYR A 390 -7.31 -33.56 -17.98
C TYR A 390 -6.56 -33.72 -19.32
N GLN A 391 -6.33 -32.63 -20.06
CA GLN A 391 -5.52 -32.65 -21.30
C GLN A 391 -4.06 -33.04 -21.04
N LYS A 392 -3.48 -32.62 -19.91
CA LYS A 392 -2.12 -33.01 -19.52
C LYS A 392 -2.03 -34.47 -19.06
N SER A 393 -3.12 -35.05 -18.54
CA SER A 393 -3.17 -36.43 -18.04
C SER A 393 -3.67 -37.46 -19.06
N ASN A 394 -4.27 -37.03 -20.19
CA ASN A 394 -4.70 -37.92 -21.28
C ASN A 394 -4.43 -37.31 -22.66
N PRO A 395 -3.23 -37.50 -23.24
CA PRO A 395 -2.88 -36.96 -24.56
C PRO A 395 -3.65 -37.59 -25.74
N ALA A 396 -4.40 -38.68 -25.52
CA ALA A 396 -4.91 -39.55 -26.58
C ALA A 396 -6.45 -39.61 -26.71
N THR A 397 -7.23 -38.79 -26.02
CA THR A 397 -8.69 -38.81 -26.17
C THR A 397 -9.27 -37.43 -26.42
N GLY A 398 -9.32 -37.06 -27.71
CA GLY A 398 -10.21 -36.03 -28.19
C GLY A 398 -11.65 -36.53 -28.15
N TYR A 399 -12.42 -36.12 -27.15
CA TYR A 399 -13.87 -36.07 -27.24
C TYR A 399 -14.31 -34.63 -26.98
N ILE A 400 -14.74 -33.97 -28.06
CA ILE A 400 -15.52 -32.74 -27.99
C ILE A 400 -16.95 -33.19 -27.72
N PHE A 401 -17.49 -32.88 -26.55
CA PHE A 401 -18.93 -33.03 -26.33
C PHE A 401 -19.65 -31.92 -27.12
N GLU A 402 -20.17 -32.27 -28.29
CA GLU A 402 -21.04 -31.39 -29.05
C GLU A 402 -22.39 -31.21 -28.32
N ARG A 403 -22.70 -29.94 -27.99
CA ARG A 403 -24.04 -29.40 -27.67
C ARG A 403 -24.90 -30.19 -26.67
N ASN A 404 -24.95 -29.73 -25.41
CA ASN A 404 -26.12 -29.74 -24.52
C ASN A 404 -27.01 -31.00 -24.43
N THR A 405 -26.51 -32.21 -24.72
CA THR A 405 -27.33 -33.44 -24.76
C THR A 405 -27.71 -33.98 -23.38
N LEU A 406 -27.03 -33.56 -22.30
CA LEU A 406 -27.36 -33.94 -20.91
C LEU A 406 -28.34 -32.99 -20.22
N LEU A 407 -28.56 -31.78 -20.74
CA LEU A 407 -29.39 -30.77 -20.08
C LEU A 407 -30.88 -31.14 -20.11
N ALA A 408 -31.40 -31.53 -21.28
CA ALA A 408 -32.82 -31.87 -21.42
C ALA A 408 -33.26 -33.10 -20.59
N PRO A 409 -32.49 -34.21 -20.50
CA PRO A 409 -32.81 -35.33 -19.61
C PRO A 409 -32.71 -34.97 -18.12
N MET A 410 -31.72 -34.15 -17.71
CA MET A 410 -31.55 -33.71 -16.32
C MET A 410 -32.68 -32.76 -15.88
N GLU A 411 -33.09 -31.82 -16.73
CA GLU A 411 -34.22 -30.93 -16.44
C GLU A 411 -35.54 -31.71 -16.34
N ARG A 412 -35.72 -32.75 -17.16
CA ARG A 412 -36.88 -33.65 -17.10
C ARG A 412 -36.88 -34.51 -15.82
N PHE A 413 -35.73 -34.97 -15.35
CA PHE A 413 -35.57 -35.70 -14.08
C PHE A 413 -35.84 -34.78 -12.87
N LEU A 414 -35.28 -33.57 -12.87
CA LEU A 414 -35.46 -32.60 -11.78
C LEU A 414 -36.90 -32.04 -11.70
N SER A 415 -37.63 -32.00 -12.83
CA SER A 415 -39.03 -31.55 -12.88
C SER A 415 -40.06 -32.63 -12.52
N THR A 416 -39.68 -33.91 -12.47
CA THR A 416 -40.59 -35.04 -12.19
C THR A 416 -40.27 -35.79 -10.90
N ALA A 417 -39.12 -35.55 -10.27
CA ALA A 417 -38.71 -36.25 -9.05
C ALA A 417 -39.40 -35.69 -7.79
N SER A 418 -40.39 -36.42 -7.27
CA SER A 418 -40.72 -36.35 -5.85
C SER A 418 -39.52 -36.80 -5.02
N GLN A 419 -39.36 -36.25 -3.81
CA GLN A 419 -38.16 -36.14 -2.94
C GLN A 419 -37.26 -37.39 -2.67
N HIS A 420 -37.45 -38.52 -3.35
CA HIS A 420 -36.75 -39.77 -3.08
C HIS A 420 -36.31 -40.50 -4.36
N SER A 421 -35.71 -39.78 -5.31
CA SER A 421 -35.08 -40.38 -6.50
C SER A 421 -33.61 -39.97 -6.60
N MET A 422 -32.72 -40.92 -6.87
CA MET A 422 -31.29 -40.67 -7.13
C MET A 422 -30.90 -41.23 -8.50
N LEU A 423 -30.25 -40.39 -9.30
CA LEU A 423 -29.73 -40.71 -10.63
C LEU A 423 -28.29 -41.23 -10.51
N VAL A 424 -28.05 -42.44 -11.00
CA VAL A 424 -26.70 -43.02 -11.10
C VAL A 424 -26.25 -42.99 -12.56
N MET A 425 -25.10 -42.39 -12.83
CA MET A 425 -24.48 -42.38 -14.16
C MET A 425 -23.25 -43.29 -14.15
N ALA A 426 -23.29 -44.34 -14.97
CA ALA A 426 -22.16 -45.23 -15.20
C ALA A 426 -21.57 -44.99 -16.61
N PRO A 427 -20.25 -45.15 -16.80
CA PRO A 427 -19.65 -45.14 -18.13
C PRO A 427 -20.14 -46.34 -18.97
N TYR A 428 -20.25 -46.17 -20.29
CA TYR A 428 -20.84 -47.11 -21.26
C TYR A 428 -20.26 -48.55 -21.25
N ASN A 429 -19.12 -48.77 -20.58
CA ASN A 429 -18.43 -50.05 -20.50
C ASN A 429 -18.42 -50.66 -19.08
N ALA A 430 -19.28 -50.21 -18.17
CA ALA A 430 -19.45 -50.90 -16.89
C ALA A 430 -20.35 -52.13 -17.09
N GLU A 431 -19.78 -53.33 -17.00
CA GLU A 431 -20.56 -54.57 -16.93
C GLU A 431 -21.55 -54.46 -15.76
N MET A 432 -22.84 -54.55 -16.09
CA MET A 432 -23.98 -54.33 -15.19
C MET A 432 -24.48 -55.62 -14.55
N ASP A 433 -23.59 -56.58 -14.25
CA ASP A 433 -24.00 -57.89 -13.73
C ASP A 433 -24.06 -57.97 -12.19
N CYS A 434 -23.83 -56.87 -11.47
CA CYS A 434 -23.65 -56.93 -10.00
C CYS A 434 -24.87 -56.50 -9.15
N PHE A 435 -25.99 -56.05 -9.72
CA PHE A 435 -27.10 -55.50 -8.92
C PHE A 435 -28.44 -56.21 -9.17
N THR A 436 -28.58 -57.43 -8.65
CA THR A 436 -29.84 -58.20 -8.66
C THR A 436 -30.43 -58.44 -7.26
N GLY A 437 -30.06 -57.63 -6.27
CA GLY A 437 -30.68 -57.67 -4.93
C GLY A 437 -31.10 -56.29 -4.45
N LYS A 438 -32.32 -56.18 -3.90
CA LYS A 438 -32.79 -55.01 -3.14
C LYS A 438 -31.77 -54.69 -2.05
N ILE A 439 -31.03 -53.60 -2.21
CA ILE A 439 -30.14 -53.08 -1.17
C ILE A 439 -31.00 -52.30 -0.18
N GLU A 440 -31.45 -52.98 0.87
CA GLU A 440 -32.28 -52.36 1.93
C GLU A 440 -31.47 -51.85 3.14
N HIS A 441 -30.15 -52.12 3.26
CA HIS A 441 -29.29 -51.45 4.25
C HIS A 441 -27.81 -51.46 3.84
N ILE A 442 -27.09 -50.36 4.10
CA ILE A 442 -25.62 -50.36 4.14
C ILE A 442 -25.16 -49.70 5.44
N HIS A 443 -24.37 -50.44 6.22
CA HIS A 443 -23.67 -49.98 7.41
C HIS A 443 -22.31 -49.40 7.02
N TYR A 444 -21.84 -48.38 7.75
CA TYR A 444 -20.50 -47.82 7.57
C TYR A 444 -19.67 -48.17 8.80
N ASP A 445 -18.68 -49.04 8.65
CA ASP A 445 -17.65 -49.23 9.67
C ASP A 445 -16.43 -48.34 9.39
N ARG A 446 -15.79 -47.85 10.45
CA ARG A 446 -14.64 -46.96 10.37
C ARG A 446 -13.37 -47.81 10.26
N PHE A 447 -12.94 -48.15 9.04
CA PHE A 447 -11.71 -48.91 8.79
C PHE A 447 -10.49 -48.03 9.08
N GLU A 448 -9.60 -48.45 9.97
CA GLU A 448 -8.36 -47.75 10.33
C GLU A 448 -7.12 -48.52 9.83
N LEU A 449 -5.96 -47.86 9.74
CA LEU A 449 -4.73 -48.53 9.32
C LEU A 449 -4.35 -49.71 10.26
N GLY A 450 -4.76 -49.63 11.53
CA GLY A 450 -4.60 -50.68 12.52
C GLY A 450 -5.33 -51.99 12.18
N ASP A 451 -6.42 -51.90 11.41
CA ASP A 451 -7.25 -53.04 11.02
C ASP A 451 -6.63 -53.85 9.88
N MET A 452 -5.60 -53.31 9.21
CA MET A 452 -4.84 -54.02 8.18
C MET A 452 -3.88 -55.04 8.80
N SER A 453 -3.66 -56.19 8.16
CA SER A 453 -2.60 -57.11 8.59
C SER A 453 -1.21 -56.47 8.50
N GLN A 454 -0.27 -56.90 9.35
CA GLN A 454 1.11 -56.39 9.36
C GLN A 454 1.76 -56.45 7.97
N GLN A 455 1.54 -57.55 7.23
CA GLN A 455 2.05 -57.71 5.86
C GLN A 455 1.47 -56.67 4.89
N SER A 456 0.21 -56.28 5.06
CA SER A 456 -0.46 -55.30 4.21
C SER A 456 -0.01 -53.87 4.54
N ARG A 457 0.20 -53.56 5.82
CA ARG A 457 0.79 -52.28 6.25
C ARG A 457 2.21 -52.10 5.70
N GLN A 458 3.02 -53.14 5.74
CA GLN A 458 4.38 -53.10 5.23
C GLN A 458 4.41 -52.87 3.71
N LYS A 459 3.52 -53.53 2.95
CA LYS A 459 3.33 -53.27 1.51
C LYS A 459 2.87 -51.84 1.21
N LEU A 460 2.04 -51.23 2.08
CA LEU A 460 1.63 -49.84 1.94
C LEU A 460 2.80 -48.87 2.17
N LEU A 461 3.63 -49.14 3.19
CA LEU A 461 4.83 -48.32 3.47
C LEU A 461 5.86 -48.41 2.33
N GLU A 462 5.92 -49.52 1.61
CA GLU A 462 6.80 -49.66 0.45
C GLU A 462 6.29 -48.95 -0.82
N LYS A 463 5.06 -48.45 -0.81
CA LYS A 463 4.51 -47.71 -1.95
C LYS A 463 5.23 -46.38 -2.15
N LYS A 464 5.42 -46.05 -3.43
CA LYS A 464 6.02 -44.80 -3.87
C LYS A 464 4.94 -43.72 -3.99
N ILE A 465 5.18 -42.58 -3.35
CA ILE A 465 4.37 -41.36 -3.47
C ILE A 465 5.17 -40.26 -4.15
N ILE A 466 4.48 -39.25 -4.69
CA ILE A 466 5.14 -38.09 -5.26
C ILE A 466 5.28 -36.99 -4.20
N LEU A 467 6.50 -36.77 -3.69
CA LEU A 467 6.86 -35.68 -2.79
C LEU A 467 7.72 -34.66 -3.55
N GLN A 468 7.30 -33.40 -3.62
CA GLN A 468 8.01 -32.33 -4.35
C GLN A 468 8.42 -32.72 -5.78
N GLN A 469 7.49 -33.32 -6.54
CA GLN A 469 7.72 -33.83 -7.91
C GLN A 469 8.64 -35.07 -8.00
N ARG A 470 8.91 -35.78 -6.90
CA ARG A 470 9.76 -36.98 -6.86
C ARG A 470 9.07 -38.18 -6.26
N SER A 471 9.38 -39.36 -6.80
CA SER A 471 8.91 -40.64 -6.26
C SER A 471 9.72 -41.06 -5.03
N VAL A 472 9.12 -41.05 -3.85
CA VAL A 472 9.74 -41.46 -2.56
C VAL A 472 8.91 -42.58 -1.93
N LYS A 473 9.54 -43.56 -1.26
CA LYS A 473 8.77 -44.59 -0.53
C LYS A 473 8.18 -43.98 0.73
N LEU A 474 6.97 -44.39 1.09
CA LEU A 474 6.32 -43.90 2.31
C LEU A 474 7.10 -44.28 3.58
N SER A 475 7.79 -45.42 3.57
CA SER A 475 8.70 -45.89 4.63
C SER A 475 9.88 -44.96 4.89
N ASP A 476 10.29 -44.18 3.89
CA ASP A 476 11.42 -43.24 4.02
C ASP A 476 11.00 -41.96 4.78
N LEU A 477 9.69 -41.74 4.91
CA LEU A 477 9.07 -40.58 5.53
C LEU A 477 8.41 -40.91 6.89
N LEU A 478 7.85 -42.11 7.03
CA LEU A 478 7.07 -42.55 8.18
C LEU A 478 7.48 -43.95 8.63
N SER A 479 7.62 -44.17 9.94
CA SER A 479 7.67 -45.51 10.52
C SER A 479 6.27 -46.11 10.63
N GLU A 480 6.15 -47.44 10.79
CA GLU A 480 4.86 -48.12 10.89
C GLU A 480 3.99 -47.56 12.03
N ASN A 481 4.57 -47.37 13.22
CA ASN A 481 3.87 -46.79 14.37
C ASN A 481 3.35 -45.38 14.09
N VAL A 482 4.12 -44.57 13.36
CA VAL A 482 3.73 -43.21 13.01
C VAL A 482 2.68 -43.22 11.89
N ALA A 483 2.79 -44.12 10.92
CA ALA A 483 1.80 -44.28 9.85
C ALA A 483 0.43 -44.69 10.40
N LEU A 484 0.39 -45.59 11.41
CA LEU A 484 -0.84 -46.00 12.09
C LEU A 484 -1.60 -44.82 12.71
N GLN A 485 -0.89 -43.79 13.17
CA GLN A 485 -1.50 -42.60 13.77
C GLN A 485 -1.85 -41.51 12.74
N LEU A 486 -1.11 -41.44 11.62
CA LEU A 486 -1.14 -40.30 10.71
C LEU A 486 -1.92 -40.53 9.42
N LEU A 487 -2.14 -41.78 8.98
CA LEU A 487 -2.79 -42.09 7.71
C LEU A 487 -4.28 -42.41 7.91
N ASP A 488 -5.14 -41.68 7.21
CA ASP A 488 -6.59 -41.91 7.19
C ASP A 488 -7.06 -42.66 5.93
N MET A 489 -8.34 -43.06 5.90
CA MET A 489 -8.90 -43.84 4.80
C MET A 489 -8.95 -43.13 3.46
N GLU A 490 -9.11 -41.80 3.49
CA GLU A 490 -9.08 -41.00 2.28
C GLU A 490 -7.73 -41.16 1.58
N PHE A 491 -6.64 -41.07 2.34
CA PHE A 491 -5.30 -41.24 1.79
C PHE A 491 -4.98 -42.67 1.38
N ILE A 492 -5.30 -43.66 2.23
CA ILE A 492 -5.08 -45.08 1.89
C ILE A 492 -5.79 -45.43 0.57
N SER A 493 -7.03 -44.95 0.40
CA SER A 493 -7.80 -45.13 -0.83
C SER A 493 -7.15 -44.44 -2.03
N GLN A 494 -6.74 -43.17 -1.90
CA GLN A 494 -6.03 -42.45 -2.97
C GLN A 494 -4.70 -43.13 -3.38
N LEU A 495 -3.97 -43.66 -2.40
CA LEU A 495 -2.69 -44.33 -2.59
C LEU A 495 -2.84 -45.69 -3.27
N LEU A 496 -3.87 -46.45 -2.90
CA LEU A 496 -4.24 -47.71 -3.56
C LEU A 496 -4.77 -47.47 -4.99
N MET A 497 -5.54 -46.40 -5.21
CA MET A 497 -6.05 -46.01 -6.54
C MET A 497 -5.01 -45.35 -7.44
N ARG A 498 -3.76 -45.15 -6.99
CA ARG A 498 -2.70 -44.40 -7.69
C ARG A 498 -3.11 -42.96 -8.07
N LYS A 499 -4.02 -42.35 -7.28
CA LYS A 499 -4.52 -40.98 -7.44
C LYS A 499 -3.93 -40.05 -6.37
N VAL A 500 -2.65 -40.21 -6.04
CA VAL A 500 -1.98 -39.31 -5.10
C VAL A 500 -1.39 -38.17 -5.92
N ASP A 501 -2.02 -37.01 -5.83
CA ASP A 501 -1.47 -35.81 -6.43
C ASP A 501 -0.06 -35.55 -5.88
N PRO A 502 0.88 -35.04 -6.70
CA PRO A 502 2.16 -34.59 -6.21
C PRO A 502 1.97 -33.69 -5.00
N ILE A 503 2.60 -34.06 -3.88
CA ILE A 503 2.73 -33.17 -2.73
C ILE A 503 3.74 -32.08 -3.13
N ALA A 504 3.28 -31.15 -3.95
CA ALA A 504 4.04 -29.99 -4.35
C ALA A 504 3.93 -28.96 -3.22
N TYR A 505 5.03 -28.74 -2.51
CA TYR A 505 5.20 -27.55 -1.69
C TYR A 505 5.44 -26.35 -2.63
N SER A 506 4.41 -26.03 -3.42
CA SER A 506 4.46 -24.94 -4.37
C SER A 506 4.31 -23.63 -3.60
N PHE A 507 5.43 -22.99 -3.30
CA PHE A 507 5.41 -21.54 -3.18
C PHE A 507 4.91 -20.96 -4.50
N LYS A 508 4.12 -19.87 -4.46
CA LYS A 508 3.63 -19.13 -5.63
C LYS A 508 4.80 -18.48 -6.39
N TYR A 509 5.66 -19.27 -7.02
CA TYR A 509 6.75 -18.78 -7.82
C TYR A 509 6.79 -19.53 -9.15
N GLN A 510 6.50 -18.80 -10.23
CA GLN A 510 6.72 -19.29 -11.58
C GLN A 510 8.23 -19.45 -11.80
N ARG A 511 8.66 -20.65 -12.21
CA ARG A 511 10.04 -20.93 -12.68
C ARG A 511 10.44 -19.91 -13.75
N GLN A 512 11.22 -18.90 -13.39
CA GLN A 512 11.73 -17.89 -14.34
C GLN A 512 13.15 -18.20 -14.86
N LEU A 513 13.83 -19.22 -14.35
CA LEU A 513 15.27 -19.40 -14.61
C LEU A 513 15.64 -20.46 -15.66
N LYS A 514 14.71 -21.02 -16.44
CA LYS A 514 15.11 -22.00 -17.48
C LYS A 514 16.12 -21.35 -18.46
N GLY A 515 17.40 -21.73 -18.34
CA GLY A 515 18.49 -21.44 -19.28
C GLY A 515 19.52 -20.37 -18.89
N HIS A 516 19.37 -19.63 -17.78
CA HIS A 516 20.12 -18.36 -17.56
C HIS A 516 20.94 -18.30 -16.26
N TYR A 517 21.09 -19.41 -15.54
CA TYR A 517 21.92 -19.48 -14.33
C TYR A 517 23.40 -19.71 -14.66
N PHE A 518 24.29 -19.06 -13.93
CA PHE A 518 25.74 -19.22 -14.03
C PHE A 518 26.29 -19.67 -12.69
N HIS A 519 27.20 -20.65 -12.74
CA HIS A 519 27.85 -21.18 -11.56
C HIS A 519 28.52 -20.06 -10.77
N ARG A 520 28.30 -20.03 -9.46
CA ARG A 520 28.77 -18.96 -8.59
C ARG A 520 29.97 -19.39 -7.78
N THR A 521 30.80 -18.40 -7.48
CA THR A 521 31.86 -18.51 -6.50
C THR A 521 31.42 -17.76 -5.26
N LEU A 522 31.69 -18.32 -4.08
CA LEU A 522 31.33 -17.75 -2.80
C LEU A 522 32.58 -17.51 -1.96
N VAL A 523 32.48 -16.60 -1.01
CA VAL A 523 33.52 -16.36 0.01
C VAL A 523 32.93 -16.63 1.38
N SER A 524 33.68 -17.38 2.18
CA SER A 524 33.40 -17.65 3.59
C SER A 524 34.68 -17.48 4.39
N ASP A 525 34.69 -16.64 5.42
CA ASP A 525 35.88 -16.38 6.26
C ASP A 525 37.17 -16.15 5.45
N ARG A 526 37.07 -15.37 4.35
CA ARG A 526 38.16 -15.07 3.39
C ARG A 526 38.65 -16.26 2.55
N THR A 527 38.03 -17.43 2.67
CA THR A 527 38.25 -18.56 1.76
C THR A 527 37.27 -18.53 0.60
N VAL A 528 37.78 -18.73 -0.61
CA VAL A 528 36.98 -18.79 -1.83
C VAL A 528 36.53 -20.24 -2.03
N VAL A 529 35.22 -20.45 -2.19
CA VAL A 529 34.63 -21.77 -2.42
C VAL A 529 33.72 -21.73 -3.65
N ASP A 530 33.69 -22.82 -4.39
CA ASP A 530 32.72 -23.06 -5.46
C ASP A 530 31.39 -23.59 -4.86
N GLU A 531 30.38 -23.81 -5.71
CA GLU A 531 29.08 -24.35 -5.26
C GLU A 531 29.19 -25.76 -4.66
N ASP A 532 30.11 -26.61 -5.14
CA ASP A 532 30.34 -27.93 -4.55
C ASP A 532 30.96 -27.82 -3.15
N GLY A 533 31.88 -26.88 -2.96
CA GLY A 533 32.43 -26.50 -1.66
C GLY A 533 31.36 -25.93 -0.73
N PHE A 534 30.44 -25.13 -1.28
CA PHE A 534 29.28 -24.63 -0.54
C PHE A 534 28.35 -25.76 -0.08
N ASP A 535 28.10 -26.77 -0.93
CA ASP A 535 27.26 -27.91 -0.55
C ASP A 535 27.89 -28.72 0.58
N ARG A 536 29.21 -28.95 0.53
CA ARG A 536 29.95 -29.59 1.64
C ARG A 536 29.87 -28.75 2.92
N MET A 537 29.98 -27.43 2.80
CA MET A 537 29.83 -26.52 3.95
C MET A 537 28.40 -26.59 4.53
N LEU A 538 27.38 -26.66 3.69
CA LEU A 538 25.98 -26.79 4.12
C LEU A 538 25.75 -28.12 4.86
N GLN A 539 26.44 -29.20 4.49
CA GLN A 539 26.34 -30.48 5.22
C GLN A 539 26.87 -30.39 6.66
N ILE A 540 27.86 -29.54 6.91
CA ILE A 540 28.53 -29.42 8.22
C ILE A 540 27.83 -28.38 9.11
N ASN A 541 27.21 -27.36 8.52
CA ASN A 541 26.66 -26.22 9.25
C ASN A 541 25.13 -26.24 9.29
N LYS A 542 24.56 -26.30 10.51
CA LYS A 542 23.10 -26.22 10.71
C LYS A 542 22.48 -24.88 10.29
N ALA A 543 23.25 -23.78 10.36
CA ALA A 543 22.79 -22.44 10.01
C ALA A 543 23.80 -21.74 9.10
N VAL A 544 23.31 -21.12 8.03
CA VAL A 544 24.12 -20.37 7.04
C VAL A 544 23.44 -19.04 6.74
N VAL A 545 24.19 -17.94 6.70
CA VAL A 545 23.70 -16.62 6.32
C VAL A 545 24.36 -16.18 5.02
N LEU A 546 23.56 -16.03 3.97
CA LEU A 546 23.98 -15.52 2.67
C LEU A 546 23.84 -14.00 2.63
N SER A 547 24.95 -13.29 2.83
CA SER A 547 24.99 -11.83 2.92
C SER A 547 25.63 -11.21 1.68
N ASN A 548 24.85 -10.43 0.93
CA ASN A 548 25.35 -9.70 -0.23
C ASN A 548 24.57 -8.42 -0.51
N VAL A 549 25.21 -7.48 -1.19
CA VAL A 549 24.57 -6.29 -1.73
C VAL A 549 23.44 -6.64 -2.73
N PRO A 550 22.48 -5.72 -2.97
CA PRO A 550 21.39 -5.93 -3.92
C PRO A 550 21.89 -6.25 -5.34
N GLY A 551 21.13 -7.07 -6.07
CA GLY A 551 21.47 -7.41 -7.47
C GLY A 551 22.51 -8.52 -7.67
N MET A 552 23.15 -9.00 -6.59
CA MET A 552 24.16 -10.09 -6.67
C MET A 552 23.59 -11.45 -7.04
N GLY A 553 22.26 -11.62 -7.02
CA GLY A 553 21.58 -12.86 -7.40
C GLY A 553 21.36 -13.85 -6.24
N LYS A 554 21.19 -13.37 -5.00
CA LYS A 554 20.88 -14.23 -3.83
C LYS A 554 19.65 -15.11 -4.08
N THR A 555 18.52 -14.53 -4.46
CA THR A 555 17.29 -15.26 -4.77
C THR A 555 17.50 -16.28 -5.91
N THR A 556 18.24 -15.89 -6.95
CA THR A 556 18.58 -16.75 -8.09
C THR A 556 19.47 -17.94 -7.66
N PHE A 557 20.43 -17.71 -6.77
CA PHE A 557 21.25 -18.74 -6.16
C PHE A 557 20.42 -19.70 -5.30
N LEU A 558 19.51 -19.20 -4.46
CA LEU A 558 18.62 -20.04 -3.67
C LEU A 558 17.72 -20.93 -4.54
N GLN A 559 17.23 -20.39 -5.65
CA GLN A 559 16.43 -21.16 -6.61
C GLN A 559 17.23 -22.29 -7.25
N ASN A 560 18.46 -22.03 -7.69
CA ASN A 560 19.34 -23.07 -8.20
C ASN A 560 19.74 -24.09 -7.11
N LEU A 561 20.01 -23.61 -5.89
CA LEU A 561 20.30 -24.48 -4.74
C LEU A 561 19.14 -25.44 -4.47
N ILE A 562 17.89 -24.99 -4.57
CA ILE A 562 16.72 -25.86 -4.45
C ILE A 562 16.75 -26.96 -5.51
N ASP A 563 17.06 -26.65 -6.77
CA ASP A 563 17.16 -27.67 -7.84
C ASP A 563 18.30 -28.67 -7.58
N ARG A 564 19.44 -28.22 -7.04
CA ARG A 564 20.56 -29.09 -6.65
C ARG A 564 20.22 -29.96 -5.43
N LEU A 565 19.63 -29.37 -4.39
CA LEU A 565 19.18 -30.06 -3.18
C LEU A 565 18.07 -31.05 -3.46
N TYR A 566 17.15 -30.69 -4.36
CA TYR A 566 16.16 -31.63 -4.87
C TYR A 566 16.90 -32.87 -5.33
N SER A 567 17.85 -32.72 -6.25
CA SER A 567 18.60 -33.81 -6.90
C SER A 567 19.29 -34.74 -5.91
N THR A 568 19.91 -34.19 -4.88
CA THR A 568 20.75 -34.92 -3.93
C THR A 568 19.99 -35.49 -2.73
N LEU A 569 18.86 -34.89 -2.33
CA LEU A 569 18.14 -35.22 -1.09
C LEU A 569 16.63 -35.46 -1.34
N PRO A 570 16.26 -36.58 -1.99
CA PRO A 570 14.88 -36.84 -2.42
C PRO A 570 13.88 -37.09 -1.27
N ASP A 571 14.36 -37.49 -0.09
CA ASP A 571 13.57 -37.79 1.10
C ASP A 571 13.48 -36.61 2.09
N HIS A 572 14.01 -35.44 1.71
CA HIS A 572 14.01 -34.23 2.53
C HIS A 572 12.88 -33.28 2.15
N VAL A 573 12.40 -32.52 3.12
CA VAL A 573 11.42 -31.44 2.89
C VAL A 573 12.18 -30.13 2.78
N ILE A 574 12.12 -29.50 1.60
CA ILE A 574 12.79 -28.21 1.34
C ILE A 574 11.74 -27.09 1.28
N CYS A 575 11.90 -26.05 2.11
CA CYS A 575 11.00 -24.91 2.20
C CYS A 575 11.74 -23.60 1.85
N LEU A 576 11.17 -22.76 0.97
CA LEU A 576 11.69 -21.43 0.64
C LEU A 576 10.74 -20.32 1.11
N MET A 577 11.14 -19.53 2.11
CA MET A 577 10.38 -18.41 2.65
C MET A 577 10.83 -17.09 2.02
N HIS A 578 10.02 -16.48 1.18
CA HIS A 578 10.23 -15.07 0.84
C HIS A 578 9.55 -14.19 1.87
N LEU A 579 10.30 -13.65 2.84
CA LEU A 579 9.75 -12.94 4.00
C LEU A 579 8.86 -11.74 3.63
N LYS A 580 9.07 -11.15 2.44
CA LYS A 580 8.21 -10.12 1.85
C LYS A 580 6.73 -10.51 1.71
N PHE A 581 6.40 -11.80 1.69
CA PHE A 581 5.02 -12.30 1.56
C PHE A 581 4.41 -12.78 2.88
N TYR A 582 5.15 -12.69 4.00
CA TYR A 582 4.72 -13.22 5.30
C TYR A 582 4.44 -12.13 6.33
N THR A 583 4.28 -10.87 5.91
CA THR A 583 4.09 -9.72 6.81
C THR A 583 2.91 -9.91 7.78
N GLU A 584 1.77 -10.40 7.29
CA GLU A 584 0.59 -10.69 8.12
C GLU A 584 0.88 -11.77 9.18
N THR A 585 1.58 -12.84 8.79
CA THR A 585 1.89 -13.92 9.73
C THR A 585 2.98 -13.55 10.72
N LEU A 586 3.96 -12.75 10.30
CA LEU A 586 4.94 -12.15 11.20
C LEU A 586 4.26 -11.20 12.19
N GLU A 587 3.19 -10.53 11.80
CA GLU A 587 2.38 -9.71 12.70
C GLU A 587 1.63 -10.54 13.74
N GLU A 588 1.01 -11.67 13.36
CA GLU A 588 0.41 -12.60 14.32
C GLU A 588 1.44 -13.08 15.36
N ILE A 589 2.63 -13.47 14.90
CA ILE A 589 3.75 -13.92 15.75
C ILE A 589 4.22 -12.79 16.69
N THR A 590 4.25 -11.56 16.20
CA THR A 590 4.66 -10.39 16.99
C THR A 590 3.62 -10.02 18.05
N LYS A 591 2.33 -10.10 17.70
CA LYS A 591 1.18 -9.85 18.61
C LYS A 591 1.12 -10.86 19.76
N LEU A 592 1.57 -12.09 19.55
CA LEU A 592 1.66 -13.14 20.58
C LEU A 592 2.81 -12.93 21.58
N ASN A 593 3.43 -11.75 21.58
CA ASN A 593 4.64 -11.45 22.33
C ASN A 593 5.76 -12.41 21.93
N ALA A 594 6.53 -12.06 20.88
CA ALA A 594 7.60 -12.90 20.33
C ALA A 594 8.58 -13.46 21.38
N ARG A 595 8.71 -12.81 22.54
CA ARG A 595 9.54 -13.26 23.67
C ARG A 595 9.03 -14.53 24.38
N THR A 596 7.73 -14.84 24.30
CA THR A 596 7.07 -15.93 25.05
C THR A 596 6.43 -17.01 24.15
N ILE A 597 6.76 -17.06 22.86
CA ILE A 597 6.24 -18.08 21.95
C ILE A 597 6.65 -19.47 22.44
N SER A 598 5.65 -20.33 22.70
CA SER A 598 5.89 -21.73 22.99
C SER A 598 6.31 -22.49 21.73
N VAL A 599 6.99 -23.62 21.91
CA VAL A 599 7.38 -24.53 20.82
C VAL A 599 6.15 -24.97 20.02
N GLU A 600 5.03 -25.26 20.69
CA GLU A 600 3.81 -25.74 20.05
C GLU A 600 3.12 -24.65 19.22
N ASP A 601 3.14 -23.41 19.72
CA ASP A 601 2.67 -22.25 18.96
C ASP A 601 3.57 -22.01 17.74
N ALA A 602 4.90 -22.10 17.91
CA ALA A 602 5.83 -21.97 16.80
C ALA A 602 5.61 -23.05 15.73
N ILE A 603 5.34 -24.31 16.10
CA ILE A 603 5.01 -25.39 15.14
C ILE A 603 3.68 -25.12 14.46
N ARG A 604 2.66 -24.70 15.20
CA ARG A 604 1.33 -24.40 14.65
C ARG A 604 1.40 -23.22 13.67
N HIS A 605 2.11 -22.17 14.03
CA HIS A 605 2.31 -21.00 13.19
C HIS A 605 3.20 -21.31 11.99
N ALA A 606 4.30 -22.05 12.17
CA ALA A 606 5.09 -22.58 11.07
C ALA A 606 4.19 -23.37 10.11
N THR A 607 3.44 -24.36 10.62
CA THR A 607 2.56 -25.18 9.80
C THR A 607 1.52 -24.32 9.05
N LYS A 608 0.91 -23.35 9.72
CA LYS A 608 -0.01 -22.39 9.09
C LYS A 608 0.70 -21.51 8.04
N CYS A 609 1.89 -20.97 8.32
CA CYS A 609 2.69 -20.15 7.41
C CYS A 609 3.08 -20.91 6.15
N PHE A 610 3.69 -22.07 6.35
CA PHE A 610 4.34 -22.85 5.32
C PHE A 610 3.34 -23.70 4.52
N PHE A 611 2.14 -23.99 5.07
CA PHE A 611 1.22 -25.02 4.54
C PHE A 611 -0.27 -24.63 4.50
N ALA A 612 -0.62 -23.34 4.59
CA ALA A 612 -2.02 -22.88 4.48
C ALA A 612 -2.75 -23.31 3.18
N GLY A 613 -2.01 -23.73 2.14
CA GLY A 613 -2.57 -24.21 0.87
C GLY A 613 -2.21 -25.66 0.49
N SER A 614 -1.56 -26.43 1.37
CA SER A 614 -1.25 -27.85 1.09
C SER A 614 -2.36 -28.77 1.61
N SER A 615 -2.41 -30.00 1.08
CA SER A 615 -3.30 -31.04 1.59
C SER A 615 -3.04 -31.31 3.08
N ARG A 616 -4.06 -31.78 3.80
CA ARG A 616 -3.97 -32.19 5.21
C ARG A 616 -2.77 -33.12 5.46
N LEU A 617 -2.51 -34.02 4.52
CA LEU A 617 -1.34 -34.90 4.53
C LEU A 617 -0.01 -34.12 4.46
N GLY A 618 0.10 -33.13 3.57
CA GLY A 618 1.31 -32.30 3.47
C GLY A 618 1.63 -31.56 4.78
N GLN A 619 0.60 -31.09 5.50
CA GLN A 619 0.76 -30.49 6.83
C GLN A 619 1.25 -31.51 7.87
N VAL A 620 0.73 -32.73 7.82
CA VAL A 620 1.08 -33.82 8.73
C VAL A 620 2.50 -34.34 8.47
N LEU A 621 2.87 -34.58 7.21
CA LEU A 621 4.23 -34.99 6.83
C LEU A 621 5.27 -33.92 7.20
N PHE A 622 4.92 -32.64 7.04
CA PHE A 622 5.79 -31.55 7.49
C PHE A 622 5.98 -31.53 9.01
N ARG A 623 4.89 -31.65 9.78
CA ARG A 623 4.97 -31.70 11.24
C ARG A 623 5.82 -32.89 11.71
N ASN A 624 5.68 -34.03 11.04
CA ASN A 624 6.52 -35.20 11.27
C ASN A 624 7.99 -34.94 10.89
N ALA A 625 8.25 -34.24 9.78
CA ALA A 625 9.59 -33.88 9.36
C ALA A 625 10.30 -32.97 10.38
N ILE A 626 9.57 -32.01 10.96
CA ILE A 626 10.06 -31.14 12.03
C ILE A 626 10.37 -31.91 13.31
N LEU A 627 9.43 -32.73 13.77
CA LEU A 627 9.47 -33.26 15.14
C LEU A 627 10.26 -34.55 15.24
N ASN A 628 10.22 -35.38 14.20
CA ASN A 628 10.62 -36.78 14.32
C ASN A 628 11.82 -37.11 13.43
N THR A 629 11.84 -36.65 12.17
CA THR A 629 12.81 -37.18 11.18
C THR A 629 14.11 -36.39 11.06
N GLY A 630 14.14 -35.08 11.36
CA GLY A 630 15.35 -34.29 11.14
C GLY A 630 15.58 -33.86 9.69
N LYS A 631 14.65 -34.15 8.77
CA LYS A 631 14.86 -34.02 7.32
C LYS A 631 14.35 -32.69 6.73
N LEU A 632 14.21 -31.66 7.55
CA LEU A 632 13.73 -30.34 7.12
C LEU A 632 14.89 -29.40 6.75
N ILE A 633 14.81 -28.77 5.58
CA ILE A 633 15.68 -27.69 5.13
C ILE A 633 14.83 -26.43 4.92
N VAL A 634 15.18 -25.34 5.60
CA VAL A 634 14.49 -24.04 5.47
C VAL A 634 15.44 -23.02 4.84
N LEU A 635 15.02 -22.45 3.73
CA LEU A 635 15.68 -21.36 3.03
C LEU A 635 14.81 -20.12 3.24
N VAL A 636 15.40 -19.02 3.67
CA VAL A 636 14.73 -17.75 3.98
C VAL A 636 15.34 -16.68 3.10
N ASP A 637 14.52 -15.99 2.33
CA ASP A 637 14.93 -14.97 1.38
C ASP A 637 14.31 -13.61 1.75
N GLY A 638 15.14 -12.57 1.72
CA GLY A 638 14.72 -11.19 1.95
C GLY A 638 14.51 -10.82 3.41
N TYR A 639 15.42 -11.21 4.32
CA TYR A 639 15.39 -10.75 5.72
C TYR A 639 15.44 -9.21 5.82
N ASP A 640 16.24 -8.59 4.96
CA ASP A 640 16.32 -7.15 4.78
C ASP A 640 15.00 -6.49 4.34
N SER A 641 14.09 -7.25 3.75
CA SER A 641 12.79 -6.74 3.29
C SER A 641 11.72 -6.72 4.41
N VAL A 642 12.08 -7.11 5.63
CA VAL A 642 11.16 -7.18 6.77
C VAL A 642 11.20 -5.87 7.56
N ILE A 643 10.02 -5.30 7.83
CA ILE A 643 9.89 -4.11 8.67
C ILE A 643 10.51 -4.39 10.04
N ASN A 644 11.27 -3.43 10.57
CA ASN A 644 12.07 -3.60 11.79
C ASN A 644 11.31 -4.22 12.98
N ARG A 645 10.02 -3.87 13.13
CA ARG A 645 9.14 -4.41 14.18
C ARG A 645 8.97 -5.94 14.14
N TYR A 646 9.13 -6.55 12.97
CA TYR A 646 8.93 -7.98 12.74
C TYR A 646 10.24 -8.79 12.68
N LYS A 647 11.39 -8.11 12.61
CA LYS A 647 12.70 -8.79 12.53
C LYS A 647 12.97 -9.65 13.75
N ILE A 648 12.62 -9.16 14.94
CA ILE A 648 12.70 -9.90 16.22
C ILE A 648 11.93 -11.25 16.13
N SER A 649 10.78 -11.25 15.46
CA SER A 649 9.97 -12.44 15.27
C SER A 649 10.64 -13.46 14.35
N VAL A 650 11.29 -12.98 13.28
CA VAL A 650 12.07 -13.85 12.38
C VAL A 650 13.30 -14.42 13.08
N GLU A 651 14.03 -13.58 13.83
CA GLU A 651 15.18 -14.00 14.64
C GLU A 651 14.78 -15.07 15.65
N LYS A 652 13.70 -14.83 16.39
CA LYS A 652 13.23 -15.78 17.41
C LYS A 652 12.73 -17.09 16.80
N ALA A 653 12.00 -17.04 15.69
CA ALA A 653 11.59 -18.24 14.97
C ALA A 653 12.82 -19.03 14.47
N SER A 654 13.83 -18.34 13.94
CA SER A 654 15.09 -18.94 13.49
C SER A 654 15.84 -19.61 14.64
N GLN A 655 15.90 -18.97 15.81
CA GLN A 655 16.46 -19.57 17.02
C GLN A 655 15.71 -20.82 17.46
N LEU A 656 14.37 -20.78 17.46
CA LEU A 656 13.53 -21.93 17.82
C LEU A 656 13.73 -23.10 16.86
N PHE A 657 13.83 -22.87 15.55
CA PHE A 657 14.11 -23.92 14.58
C PHE A 657 15.46 -24.62 14.81
N LEU A 658 16.42 -23.94 15.45
CA LEU A 658 17.74 -24.47 15.76
C LEU A 658 17.80 -25.16 17.15
N GLN A 659 16.73 -25.10 17.95
CA GLN A 659 16.66 -25.65 19.31
C GLN A 659 15.76 -26.89 19.39
N PHE A 660 16.04 -27.79 20.34
CA PHE A 660 15.17 -28.93 20.63
C PHE A 660 13.79 -28.42 21.12
N PRO A 661 12.65 -29.00 20.68
CA PRO A 661 12.49 -30.27 19.97
C PRO A 661 12.48 -30.18 18.43
N PHE A 662 12.78 -29.02 17.83
CA PHE A 662 12.86 -28.91 16.37
C PHE A 662 14.08 -29.69 15.85
N ARG A 663 13.81 -30.70 15.02
CA ARG A 663 14.84 -31.46 14.30
C ARG A 663 14.91 -30.92 12.88
N MET A 664 15.65 -29.85 12.72
CA MET A 664 15.95 -29.26 11.41
C MET A 664 17.37 -29.64 10.97
N ARG A 665 17.53 -29.94 9.68
CA ARG A 665 18.83 -30.22 9.08
C ARG A 665 19.61 -28.94 8.84
N ASN A 666 19.01 -28.00 8.10
CA ASN A 666 19.66 -26.75 7.69
C ASN A 666 18.68 -25.57 7.69
N LEU A 667 19.17 -24.42 8.13
CA LEU A 667 18.56 -23.10 7.95
C LEU A 667 19.51 -22.21 7.15
N LEU A 668 19.04 -21.66 6.04
CA LEU A 668 19.79 -20.69 5.26
C LEU A 668 19.01 -19.39 5.18
N ILE A 669 19.61 -18.27 5.59
CA ILE A 669 18.97 -16.94 5.53
C ILE A 669 19.74 -16.03 4.59
N ALA A 670 19.08 -15.52 3.54
CA ALA A 670 19.61 -14.53 2.63
C ALA A 670 19.23 -13.11 3.07
N THR A 671 20.23 -12.24 3.14
CA THR A 671 20.10 -10.88 3.66
C THR A 671 21.10 -9.90 3.01
N ARG A 672 21.08 -8.64 3.45
CA ARG A 672 22.04 -7.60 3.10
C ARG A 672 23.12 -7.42 4.20
N PRO A 673 24.30 -6.86 3.87
CA PRO A 673 25.41 -6.70 4.82
C PRO A 673 25.02 -6.04 6.14
N HIS A 674 24.30 -4.92 6.11
CA HIS A 674 23.89 -4.19 7.32
C HIS A 674 22.99 -4.97 8.29
N GLU A 675 22.26 -5.98 7.80
CA GLU A 675 21.41 -6.83 8.64
C GLU A 675 22.15 -8.06 9.20
N THR A 676 23.36 -8.29 8.71
CA THR A 676 24.13 -9.50 9.04
C THR A 676 24.58 -9.51 10.48
N GLU A 677 24.87 -8.35 11.07
CA GLU A 677 25.26 -8.23 12.47
C GLU A 677 24.14 -8.64 13.42
N HIS A 678 22.90 -8.25 13.15
CA HIS A 678 21.73 -8.66 13.92
C HIS A 678 21.55 -10.18 13.89
N LEU A 679 21.65 -10.78 12.69
CA LEU A 679 21.58 -12.24 12.56
C LEU A 679 22.75 -12.93 13.27
N ARG A 680 23.97 -12.40 13.17
CA ARG A 680 25.17 -12.93 13.85
C ARG A 680 25.02 -12.89 15.37
N ALA A 681 24.45 -11.82 15.92
CA ALA A 681 24.15 -11.71 17.34
C ALA A 681 23.09 -12.73 17.79
N SER A 682 22.04 -12.92 16.97
CA SER A 682 20.94 -13.85 17.28
C SER A 682 21.29 -15.34 17.08
N MET A 683 22.23 -15.65 16.17
CA MET A 683 22.67 -16.99 15.80
C MET A 683 24.19 -17.04 15.64
N PRO A 684 24.96 -17.05 16.75
CA PRO A 684 26.43 -17.03 16.71
C PRO A 684 27.07 -18.21 15.97
N GLN A 685 26.36 -19.34 15.90
CA GLN A 685 26.78 -20.55 15.21
C GLN A 685 26.57 -20.51 13.69
N ALA A 686 25.95 -19.45 13.14
CA ALA A 686 25.65 -19.37 11.72
C ALA A 686 26.89 -19.02 10.91
N LYS A 687 27.19 -19.82 9.88
CA LYS A 687 28.30 -19.55 8.96
C LYS A 687 27.90 -18.45 7.98
N ILE A 688 28.73 -17.43 7.83
CA ILE A 688 28.46 -16.32 6.90
C ILE A 688 29.15 -16.57 5.57
N VAL A 689 28.39 -16.37 4.50
CA VAL A 689 28.87 -16.50 3.13
C VAL A 689 28.39 -15.36 2.26
N SER A 690 29.17 -15.01 1.25
CA SER A 690 28.82 -13.99 0.27
C SER A 690 29.16 -14.46 -1.14
N LEU A 691 28.28 -14.21 -2.10
CA LEU A 691 28.52 -14.41 -3.54
C LEU A 691 29.60 -13.44 -4.02
N GLN A 692 30.54 -13.95 -4.81
CA GLN A 692 31.43 -13.11 -5.60
C GLN A 692 30.70 -12.56 -6.84
N PRO A 693 31.13 -11.39 -7.34
CA PRO A 693 30.68 -10.92 -8.64
C PRO A 693 31.11 -11.85 -9.77
N PHE A 694 30.49 -11.71 -10.93
CA PHE A 694 30.93 -12.42 -12.12
C PHE A 694 32.35 -12.02 -12.48
N ASN A 695 33.19 -13.02 -12.72
CA ASN A 695 34.48 -12.82 -13.36
C ASN A 695 34.28 -12.47 -14.84
N GLU A 696 35.38 -12.16 -15.52
CA GLU A 696 35.35 -11.71 -16.91
C GLU A 696 34.73 -12.73 -17.85
N GLN A 697 35.13 -14.00 -17.73
CA GLN A 697 34.59 -15.08 -18.53
C GLN A 697 33.08 -15.24 -18.30
N GLN A 698 32.63 -15.18 -17.05
CA GLN A 698 31.21 -15.26 -16.69
C GLN A 698 30.41 -14.06 -17.24
N CYS A 699 30.98 -12.85 -17.27
CA CYS A 699 30.34 -11.69 -17.89
C CYS A 699 30.16 -11.88 -19.39
N VAL A 700 31.20 -12.40 -20.08
CA VAL A 700 31.15 -12.69 -21.53
C VAL A 700 30.08 -13.75 -21.81
N GLU A 701 30.11 -14.86 -21.09
CA GLU A 701 29.12 -15.94 -21.27
C GLU A 701 27.70 -15.47 -20.96
N PHE A 702 27.51 -14.64 -19.92
CA PHE A 702 26.23 -14.05 -19.57
C PHE A 702 25.67 -13.20 -20.71
N LEU A 703 26.46 -12.28 -21.25
CA LEU A 703 26.05 -11.40 -22.34
C LEU A 703 25.74 -12.17 -23.62
N THR A 704 26.59 -13.13 -24.00
CA THR A 704 26.39 -13.95 -25.19
C THR A 704 25.10 -14.77 -25.12
N ARG A 705 24.82 -15.40 -23.96
CA ARG A 705 23.54 -16.13 -23.77
C ARG A 705 22.35 -15.18 -23.72
N TRP A 706 22.48 -14.04 -23.05
CA TRP A 706 21.40 -13.04 -22.93
C TRP A 706 20.97 -12.46 -24.29
N TRP A 707 21.93 -12.18 -25.17
CA TRP A 707 21.66 -11.70 -26.53
C TRP A 707 21.34 -12.81 -27.53
N ASN A 708 21.48 -14.08 -27.12
CA ASN A 708 21.31 -15.25 -27.97
C ASN A 708 22.21 -15.19 -29.22
N TYR A 709 23.49 -14.88 -29.02
CA TYR A 709 24.51 -14.85 -30.07
C TYR A 709 25.32 -16.14 -30.10
N ASP A 710 25.75 -16.54 -31.30
CA ASP A 710 26.57 -17.74 -31.51
C ASP A 710 28.07 -17.54 -31.16
N SER A 711 28.49 -16.29 -30.95
CA SER A 711 29.89 -15.91 -30.70
C SER A 711 30.03 -14.94 -29.53
N HIS A 712 31.18 -15.04 -28.85
CA HIS A 712 31.59 -14.13 -27.76
C HIS A 712 32.07 -12.75 -28.24
N SER A 713 32.29 -12.54 -29.55
CA SER A 713 32.96 -11.34 -30.07
C SER A 713 32.28 -10.03 -29.65
N GLU A 714 30.96 -9.96 -29.73
CA GLU A 714 30.22 -8.72 -29.40
C GLU A 714 30.22 -8.43 -27.89
N ALA A 715 30.15 -9.48 -27.06
CA ALA A 715 30.22 -9.37 -25.61
C ALA A 715 31.62 -8.88 -25.15
N ILE A 716 32.68 -9.40 -25.76
CA ILE A 716 34.06 -8.97 -25.50
C ILE A 716 34.23 -7.49 -25.87
N LYS A 717 33.84 -7.08 -27.08
CA LYS A 717 33.92 -5.69 -27.53
C LYS A 717 33.18 -4.73 -26.60
N PHE A 718 31.98 -5.13 -26.15
CA PHE A 718 31.18 -4.31 -25.23
C PHE A 718 31.87 -4.15 -23.86
N LEU A 719 32.36 -5.24 -23.28
CA LEU A 719 33.05 -5.21 -21.97
C LEU A 719 34.38 -4.45 -22.04
N GLU A 720 35.17 -4.63 -23.10
CA GLU A 720 36.39 -3.86 -23.37
C GLU A 720 36.09 -2.36 -23.47
N PHE A 721 35.05 -2.00 -24.22
CA PHE A 721 34.62 -0.61 -24.34
C PHE A 721 34.23 -0.01 -22.99
N LEU A 722 33.42 -0.72 -22.20
CA LEU A 722 33.00 -0.26 -20.87
C LEU A 722 34.19 -0.08 -19.92
N ARG A 723 35.14 -1.02 -19.91
CA ARG A 723 36.34 -0.95 -19.07
C ARG A 723 37.27 0.18 -19.50
N HIS A 724 37.52 0.30 -20.80
CA HIS A 724 38.40 1.33 -21.33
C HIS A 724 37.84 2.75 -21.10
N THR A 725 36.52 2.91 -21.22
CA THR A 725 35.87 4.22 -21.11
C THR A 725 35.49 4.59 -19.68
N TYR A 726 35.13 3.61 -18.84
CA TYR A 726 34.49 3.83 -17.54
C TYR A 726 35.18 3.15 -16.35
N ALA A 727 36.41 2.65 -16.53
CA ALA A 727 37.22 1.98 -15.51
C ALA A 727 36.49 0.78 -14.87
N ASP A 728 36.67 0.56 -13.56
CA ASP A 728 36.15 -0.58 -12.78
C ASP A 728 34.64 -0.51 -12.46
N TRP A 729 33.87 0.36 -13.12
CA TRP A 729 32.42 0.48 -12.86
C TRP A 729 31.68 -0.84 -13.04
N VAL A 730 32.14 -1.67 -13.98
CA VAL A 730 31.62 -3.01 -14.22
C VAL A 730 32.10 -3.93 -13.11
N ALA A 731 31.40 -3.89 -11.98
CA ALA A 731 31.74 -4.66 -10.79
C ALA A 731 31.33 -6.14 -10.89
N GLY A 732 30.86 -6.61 -12.06
CA GLY A 732 30.43 -8.00 -12.27
C GLY A 732 29.12 -8.36 -11.58
N SER A 733 28.33 -7.38 -11.09
CA SER A 733 27.02 -7.66 -10.51
C SER A 733 26.05 -8.18 -11.60
N PRO A 734 25.42 -9.35 -11.46
CA PRO A 734 24.54 -9.91 -12.48
C PRO A 734 23.42 -8.95 -12.91
N PHE A 735 22.85 -8.23 -11.95
CA PHE A 735 21.80 -7.25 -12.23
C PHE A 735 22.32 -6.05 -13.03
N GLN A 736 23.53 -5.59 -12.72
CA GLN A 736 24.17 -4.48 -13.44
C GLN A 736 24.47 -4.89 -14.89
N ILE A 737 25.05 -6.08 -15.10
CA ILE A 737 25.35 -6.61 -16.44
C ILE A 737 24.06 -6.77 -17.26
N MET A 738 22.99 -7.28 -16.65
CA MET A 738 21.68 -7.41 -17.29
C MET A 738 21.14 -6.05 -17.78
N LEU A 739 21.15 -5.02 -16.92
CA LEU A 739 20.66 -3.69 -17.30
C LEU A 739 21.51 -3.07 -18.41
N LEU A 740 22.84 -3.21 -18.33
CA LEU A 740 23.76 -2.74 -19.37
C LEU A 740 23.52 -3.46 -20.71
N ALA A 741 23.30 -4.77 -20.67
CA ALA A 741 23.01 -5.58 -21.85
C ALA A 741 21.70 -5.16 -22.54
N GLU A 742 20.68 -4.88 -21.73
CA GLU A 742 19.37 -4.41 -22.20
C GLU A 742 19.49 -3.02 -22.85
N MET A 743 20.22 -2.10 -22.21
CA MET A 743 20.43 -0.75 -22.73
C MET A 743 21.25 -0.73 -24.02
N TYR A 744 22.30 -1.57 -24.12
CA TYR A 744 23.09 -1.73 -25.34
C TYR A 744 22.23 -2.21 -26.51
N ARG A 745 21.34 -3.16 -26.24
CA ARG A 745 20.41 -3.71 -27.25
C ARG A 745 19.38 -2.69 -27.72
N GLU A 746 18.93 -1.80 -26.83
CA GLU A 746 17.96 -0.76 -27.16
C GLU A 746 18.57 0.39 -27.97
N ASP A 747 19.79 0.83 -27.62
CA ASP A 747 20.48 1.91 -28.32
C ASP A 747 22.00 1.81 -28.13
N MET A 748 22.70 1.23 -29.11
CA MET A 748 24.15 1.13 -29.12
C MET A 748 24.86 2.50 -29.09
N ARG A 749 24.18 3.61 -29.40
CA ARG A 749 24.81 4.94 -29.34
C ARG A 749 24.83 5.49 -27.93
N ILE A 750 24.00 4.99 -27.00
CA ILE A 750 23.92 5.55 -25.64
C ILE A 750 25.23 5.40 -24.86
N ILE A 751 25.99 4.35 -25.17
CA ILE A 751 27.32 4.06 -24.64
C ILE A 751 28.36 5.09 -25.10
N THR A 752 28.08 5.96 -26.06
CA THR A 752 29.01 7.05 -26.42
C THR A 752 28.89 8.27 -25.50
N ASN A 753 27.78 8.40 -24.75
CA ASN A 753 27.53 9.48 -23.80
C ASN A 753 27.35 8.92 -22.39
N PHE A 754 28.41 9.01 -21.58
CA PHE A 754 28.41 8.41 -20.25
C PHE A 754 27.34 8.95 -19.31
N GLY A 755 27.08 10.26 -19.34
CA GLY A 755 26.03 10.85 -18.51
C GLY A 755 24.65 10.35 -18.91
N GLY A 756 24.41 10.18 -20.21
CA GLY A 756 23.17 9.60 -20.75
C GLY A 756 23.03 8.11 -20.42
N LEU A 757 24.12 7.34 -20.53
CA LEU A 757 24.17 5.94 -20.12
C LEU A 757 23.82 5.80 -18.63
N LEU A 758 24.44 6.59 -17.76
CA LEU A 758 24.21 6.52 -16.32
C LEU A 758 22.79 6.98 -15.95
N GLU A 759 22.25 8.01 -16.58
CA GLU A 759 20.88 8.47 -16.38
C GLU A 759 19.86 7.38 -16.73
N ARG A 760 20.03 6.70 -17.88
CA ARG A 760 19.16 5.60 -18.28
C ARG A 760 19.35 4.36 -17.40
N TYR A 761 20.57 4.09 -16.95
CA TYR A 761 20.84 3.03 -15.97
C TYR A 761 20.09 3.31 -14.65
N LEU A 762 20.21 4.53 -14.12
CA LEU A 762 19.54 4.94 -12.88
C LEU A 762 18.03 4.88 -13.04
N GLU A 763 17.48 5.32 -14.16
CA GLU A 763 16.06 5.20 -14.46
C GLU A 763 15.58 3.74 -14.40
N LYS A 764 16.30 2.82 -15.07
CA LYS A 764 15.97 1.39 -15.03
C LYS A 764 16.18 0.79 -13.63
N GLN A 765 17.22 1.19 -12.91
CA GLN A 765 17.46 0.79 -11.51
C GLN A 765 16.30 1.21 -10.61
N PHE A 766 15.86 2.48 -10.67
CA PHE A 766 14.73 2.98 -9.90
C PHE A 766 13.44 2.25 -10.29
N HIS A 767 13.20 2.07 -11.60
CA HIS A 767 12.02 1.35 -12.08
C HIS A 767 11.99 -0.10 -11.59
N ALA A 768 13.09 -0.83 -11.73
CA ALA A 768 13.18 -2.23 -11.31
C ALA A 768 13.16 -2.38 -9.78
N SER A 769 13.80 -1.47 -9.02
CA SER A 769 13.75 -1.49 -7.57
C SER A 769 12.36 -1.14 -7.04
N ASN A 770 11.70 -0.18 -7.67
CA ASN A 770 10.30 0.13 -7.40
C ASN A 770 9.43 -1.08 -7.73
N GLN A 771 9.58 -1.73 -8.90
CA GLN A 771 8.84 -2.96 -9.22
C GLN A 771 9.03 -4.07 -8.17
N ARG A 772 10.25 -4.23 -7.63
CA ARG A 772 10.54 -5.18 -6.54
C ARG A 772 9.81 -4.82 -5.24
N ALA A 773 9.73 -3.53 -4.89
CA ALA A 773 8.95 -3.03 -3.75
C ALA A 773 7.43 -3.09 -4.00
N ILE A 774 7.00 -2.94 -5.25
CA ILE A 774 5.61 -2.82 -5.72
C ILE A 774 4.85 -4.15 -5.76
N GLN A 775 5.55 -5.30 -5.85
CA GLN A 775 4.91 -6.64 -5.74
C GLN A 775 4.24 -6.91 -4.37
N VAL A 776 4.36 -5.98 -3.43
CA VAL A 776 3.77 -6.03 -2.08
C VAL A 776 2.43 -5.28 -1.99
N MET A 777 2.02 -4.51 -3.02
CA MET A 777 0.79 -3.69 -3.00
C MET A 777 -0.06 -3.84 -4.28
N GLY A 778 -1.38 -3.62 -4.17
CA GLY A 778 -2.37 -3.87 -5.24
C GLY A 778 -2.27 -2.93 -6.44
N ILE A 779 -2.67 -3.41 -7.63
CA ILE A 779 -2.35 -2.88 -8.98
C ILE A 779 -2.58 -1.37 -9.20
N GLY A 780 -3.63 -0.79 -8.63
CA GLY A 780 -3.90 0.66 -8.77
C GLY A 780 -3.01 1.57 -7.92
N GLN A 781 -2.48 1.05 -6.81
CA GLN A 781 -1.57 1.75 -5.89
C GLN A 781 -0.14 1.84 -6.47
N GLN A 782 0.15 1.03 -7.48
CA GLN A 782 1.49 0.75 -8.00
C GLN A 782 2.08 1.88 -8.84
N ARG A 783 1.27 2.72 -9.50
CA ARG A 783 1.79 3.76 -10.42
C ARG A 783 2.06 5.10 -9.73
N MET A 784 1.13 5.59 -8.89
CA MET A 784 1.29 6.88 -8.19
C MET A 784 2.32 6.83 -7.05
N ALA A 785 2.40 5.71 -6.32
CA ALA A 785 3.44 5.51 -5.30
C ALA A 785 4.83 5.41 -5.95
N ALA A 786 4.95 4.77 -7.12
CA ALA A 786 6.23 4.60 -7.82
C ALA A 786 6.86 5.93 -8.25
N GLU A 787 6.07 6.88 -8.77
CA GLU A 787 6.58 8.19 -9.19
C GLU A 787 6.97 9.06 -7.98
N THR A 788 6.17 9.03 -6.93
CA THR A 788 6.44 9.77 -5.68
C THR A 788 7.68 9.20 -4.98
N LEU A 789 7.80 7.87 -4.89
CA LEU A 789 8.99 7.18 -4.37
C LEU A 789 10.21 7.42 -5.25
N LYS A 790 10.08 7.36 -6.59
CA LYS A 790 11.19 7.68 -7.53
C LYS A 790 11.71 9.09 -7.28
N LYS A 791 10.82 10.08 -7.13
CA LYS A 791 11.21 11.47 -6.86
C LYS A 791 11.87 11.62 -5.49
N ALA A 792 11.26 11.11 -4.43
CA ALA A 792 11.81 11.17 -3.07
C ALA A 792 13.17 10.45 -2.95
N ALA A 793 13.30 9.30 -3.61
CA ALA A 793 14.54 8.57 -3.72
C ALA A 793 15.62 9.36 -4.45
N HIS A 794 15.29 9.91 -5.62
CA HIS A 794 16.23 10.71 -6.41
C HIS A 794 16.73 11.93 -5.63
N GLU A 795 15.82 12.64 -4.96
CA GLU A 795 16.15 13.78 -4.08
C GLU A 795 17.01 13.36 -2.88
N GLY A 796 16.70 12.21 -2.26
CA GLY A 796 17.50 11.64 -1.18
C GLY A 796 18.92 11.28 -1.60
N HIS A 797 19.10 10.67 -2.78
CA HIS A 797 20.43 10.37 -3.33
C HIS A 797 21.23 11.65 -3.63
N CYS A 798 20.59 12.68 -4.23
CA CYS A 798 21.23 13.99 -4.42
C CYS A 798 21.71 14.58 -3.08
N ALA A 799 20.87 14.57 -2.05
CA ALA A 799 21.21 15.15 -0.75
C ALA A 799 22.32 14.37 -0.04
N LEU A 800 22.28 13.04 -0.05
CA LEU A 800 23.34 12.21 0.53
C LEU A 800 24.66 12.36 -0.24
N ALA A 801 24.62 12.35 -1.57
CA ALA A 801 25.80 12.55 -2.39
C ALA A 801 26.46 13.91 -2.15
N ALA A 802 25.64 14.97 -2.02
CA ALA A 802 26.13 16.29 -1.68
C ALA A 802 26.80 16.31 -0.30
N GLN A 803 26.20 15.66 0.70
CA GLN A 803 26.79 15.54 2.02
C GLN A 803 28.14 14.79 1.97
N LEU A 804 28.19 13.63 1.32
CA LEU A 804 29.40 12.81 1.22
C LEU A 804 30.52 13.47 0.41
N ALA A 805 30.19 14.19 -0.66
CA ALA A 805 31.18 14.81 -1.54
C ALA A 805 31.68 16.16 -1.02
N PHE A 806 30.79 16.98 -0.43
CA PHE A 806 31.12 18.35 -0.07
C PHE A 806 31.31 18.56 1.43
N PHE A 807 30.70 17.71 2.27
CA PHE A 807 30.73 17.82 3.72
C PHE A 807 31.01 16.47 4.41
N PRO A 808 32.10 15.76 4.06
CA PRO A 808 32.37 14.40 4.56
C PRO A 808 32.52 14.32 6.08
N GLU A 809 32.90 15.42 6.74
CA GLU A 809 33.04 15.52 8.20
C GLU A 809 31.68 15.54 8.93
N ASN A 810 30.57 15.85 8.23
CA ASN A 810 29.26 15.94 8.85
C ASN A 810 28.64 14.55 9.07
N PRO A 811 28.15 14.23 10.28
CA PRO A 811 27.54 12.94 10.55
C PRO A 811 26.28 12.72 9.69
N ILE A 812 26.15 11.52 9.14
CA ILE A 812 25.02 11.14 8.29
C ILE A 812 23.80 10.87 9.17
N ASN A 813 22.70 11.59 8.91
CA ASN A 813 21.45 11.33 9.60
C ASN A 813 20.80 10.06 9.05
N MET A 814 20.99 8.93 9.74
CA MET A 814 20.43 7.63 9.37
C MET A 814 18.90 7.62 9.29
N SER A 815 18.20 8.41 10.13
CA SER A 815 16.73 8.52 10.08
C SER A 815 16.24 9.20 8.79
N LYS A 816 17.08 10.04 8.18
CA LYS A 816 16.76 10.75 6.93
C LYS A 816 17.05 9.90 5.69
N PHE A 817 18.14 9.13 5.69
CA PHE A 817 18.64 8.44 4.49
C PHE A 817 18.46 6.92 4.49
N GLY A 818 18.04 6.31 5.60
CA GLY A 818 17.95 4.86 5.73
C GLY A 818 17.08 4.19 4.65
N PHE A 819 16.01 4.84 4.20
CA PHE A 819 15.13 4.31 3.15
C PHE A 819 15.82 4.13 1.79
N LEU A 820 16.95 4.80 1.55
CA LEU A 820 17.68 4.70 0.29
C LEU A 820 18.42 3.37 0.14
N LEU A 821 18.68 2.67 1.26
CA LEU A 821 19.30 1.35 1.23
C LEU A 821 18.51 0.40 0.35
N ASP A 822 17.17 0.48 0.36
CA ASP A 822 16.26 -0.41 -0.39
C ASP A 822 16.41 -0.33 -1.92
N ILE A 823 16.97 0.76 -2.42
CA ILE A 823 17.13 1.03 -3.86
C ILE A 823 18.39 0.38 -4.43
N GLY A 824 19.35 0.05 -3.57
CA GLY A 824 20.55 -0.69 -3.93
C GLY A 824 21.63 0.13 -4.63
N LEU A 825 21.60 1.45 -4.48
CA LEU A 825 22.71 2.34 -4.88
C LEU A 825 23.59 2.74 -3.69
N ILE A 826 23.11 2.50 -2.47
CA ILE A 826 23.78 2.82 -1.21
C ILE A 826 23.97 1.55 -0.40
N VAL A 827 25.12 1.47 0.27
CA VAL A 827 25.55 0.39 1.13
C VAL A 827 25.82 0.98 2.52
N LEU A 828 25.44 0.23 3.55
CA LEU A 828 25.77 0.52 4.94
C LEU A 828 26.67 -0.62 5.43
N GLU A 829 27.93 -0.30 5.70
CA GLU A 829 28.94 -1.22 6.24
C GLU A 829 29.69 -0.50 7.36
N ASP A 830 29.97 -1.19 8.46
CA ASP A 830 30.65 -0.63 9.65
C ASP A 830 30.04 0.68 10.15
N SER A 831 28.70 0.77 10.14
CA SER A 831 27.94 1.99 10.46
C SER A 831 28.22 3.22 9.57
N ARG A 832 28.87 3.03 8.41
CA ARG A 832 29.16 4.06 7.43
C ARG A 832 28.35 3.85 6.15
N MET A 833 27.56 4.87 5.80
CA MET A 833 26.75 4.88 4.59
C MET A 833 27.58 5.43 3.43
N HIS A 834 27.69 4.67 2.33
CA HIS A 834 28.40 5.08 1.13
C HIS A 834 27.69 4.55 -0.12
N PHE A 835 27.97 5.14 -1.29
CA PHE A 835 27.43 4.63 -2.55
C PHE A 835 28.14 3.33 -2.93
N GLN A 836 27.40 2.39 -3.53
CA GLN A 836 27.96 1.12 -4.05
C GLN A 836 29.14 1.36 -4.98
N HIS A 837 29.12 2.47 -5.72
CA HIS A 837 30.23 2.92 -6.55
C HIS A 837 30.33 4.44 -6.52
N ARG A 838 31.57 4.97 -6.46
CA ARG A 838 31.83 6.41 -6.40
C ARG A 838 31.21 7.21 -7.54
N LEU A 839 31.07 6.60 -8.72
CA LEU A 839 30.40 7.20 -9.88
C LEU A 839 28.97 7.66 -9.59
N PHE A 840 28.20 6.90 -8.80
CA PHE A 840 26.84 7.31 -8.43
C PHE A 840 26.87 8.53 -7.51
N GLN A 841 27.80 8.54 -6.55
CA GLN A 841 28.03 9.70 -5.68
C GLN A 841 28.38 10.93 -6.52
N ASP A 842 29.35 10.81 -7.43
CA ASP A 842 29.80 11.91 -8.28
C ASP A 842 28.68 12.44 -9.18
N TYR A 843 27.86 11.56 -9.76
CA TYR A 843 26.71 11.94 -10.59
C TYR A 843 25.67 12.72 -9.79
N PHE A 844 25.22 12.17 -8.67
CA PHE A 844 24.20 12.81 -7.84
C PHE A 844 24.70 14.09 -7.16
N ALA A 845 26.00 14.15 -6.80
CA ALA A 845 26.64 15.35 -6.29
C ALA A 845 26.71 16.45 -7.35
N ALA A 846 27.09 16.11 -8.59
CA ALA A 846 27.06 17.06 -9.71
C ALA A 846 25.63 17.60 -9.97
N GLU A 847 24.61 16.73 -9.92
CA GLU A 847 23.23 17.17 -10.08
C GLU A 847 22.76 18.07 -8.93
N SER A 848 23.20 17.80 -7.70
CA SER A 848 22.82 18.59 -6.51
C SER A 848 23.28 20.05 -6.60
N LEU A 849 24.42 20.30 -7.28
CA LEU A 849 24.93 21.64 -7.57
C LEU A 849 23.97 22.44 -8.48
N MET A 850 23.21 21.76 -9.35
CA MET A 850 22.17 22.37 -10.19
C MET A 850 20.84 22.55 -9.46
N LYS A 851 20.70 22.11 -8.20
CA LYS A 851 19.46 22.28 -7.42
C LYS A 851 19.64 23.26 -6.26
N GLY A 852 20.86 23.74 -6.00
CA GLY A 852 21.17 24.64 -4.89
C GLY A 852 21.02 24.00 -3.50
N ILE A 853 21.00 22.67 -3.41
CA ILE A 853 20.51 21.93 -2.22
C ILE A 853 21.50 21.87 -1.04
N ALA A 854 22.78 22.26 -1.19
CA ALA A 854 23.71 22.16 -0.04
C ALA A 854 24.90 23.11 -0.02
N ILE A 855 25.29 23.73 -1.14
CA ILE A 855 26.41 24.68 -1.15
C ILE A 855 25.82 26.04 -1.47
N ALA A 856 25.77 26.93 -0.48
CA ALA A 856 25.62 28.35 -0.79
C ALA A 856 26.81 28.72 -1.70
N TYR A 857 26.54 29.32 -2.86
CA TYR A 857 27.55 29.74 -3.84
C TYR A 857 28.64 30.68 -3.27
N SER A 858 28.57 31.01 -1.98
CA SER A 858 29.56 31.73 -1.19
C SER A 858 30.81 30.91 -0.81
N GLU A 859 30.83 29.57 -0.96
CA GLU A 859 32.02 28.72 -0.72
C GLU A 859 32.76 28.34 -2.03
N THR A 860 32.96 29.31 -2.93
CA THR A 860 33.50 29.11 -4.29
C THR A 860 34.89 28.46 -4.32
N GLU A 861 35.74 28.75 -3.33
CA GLU A 861 37.13 28.24 -3.27
C GLU A 861 37.19 26.77 -2.85
N ARG A 862 36.36 26.35 -1.88
CA ARG A 862 36.27 24.95 -1.46
C ARG A 862 35.74 24.07 -2.59
N LEU A 863 34.71 24.55 -3.30
CA LEU A 863 34.17 23.84 -4.46
C LEU A 863 35.22 23.68 -5.56
N ARG A 864 36.10 24.67 -5.75
CA ARG A 864 37.21 24.60 -6.69
C ARG A 864 38.20 23.50 -6.34
N VAL A 865 38.67 23.48 -5.09
CA VAL A 865 39.57 22.42 -4.61
C VAL A 865 38.97 21.02 -4.79
N ILE A 866 37.67 20.86 -4.50
CA ILE A 866 36.97 19.59 -4.67
C ILE A 866 36.86 19.17 -6.14
N LEU A 867 36.58 20.12 -7.05
CA LEU A 867 36.46 19.84 -8.50
C LEU A 867 37.82 19.60 -9.17
N GLU A 868 38.90 20.20 -8.64
CA GLU A 868 40.27 20.02 -9.13
C GLU A 868 40.96 18.77 -8.55
N ASP A 869 40.40 18.14 -7.50
CA ASP A 869 40.90 16.88 -6.94
C ASP A 869 40.84 15.73 -7.99
N PRO A 870 41.98 15.09 -8.33
CA PRO A 870 42.03 13.96 -9.25
C PRO A 870 41.10 12.79 -8.87
N LEU A 871 40.82 12.62 -7.57
CA LEU A 871 39.92 11.59 -7.06
C LEU A 871 38.45 11.87 -7.43
N ASN A 872 38.10 13.11 -7.77
CA ASN A 872 36.77 13.57 -8.18
C ASN A 872 36.65 13.79 -9.70
N ARG A 873 37.52 13.18 -10.51
CA ARG A 873 37.55 13.36 -11.98
C ARG A 873 36.19 13.15 -12.67
N PHE A 874 35.32 12.29 -12.13
CA PHE A 874 33.99 12.07 -12.71
C PHE A 874 32.95 13.10 -12.24
N LEU A 875 33.10 13.68 -11.05
CA LEU A 875 32.25 14.77 -10.56
C LEU A 875 32.28 15.95 -11.54
N HIS A 876 33.47 16.35 -11.98
CA HIS A 876 33.62 17.42 -12.99
C HIS A 876 32.99 17.04 -14.34
N LYS A 877 33.21 15.82 -14.83
CA LYS A 877 32.61 15.34 -16.09
C LYS A 877 31.07 15.33 -16.02
N PHE A 878 30.50 14.88 -14.90
CA PHE A 878 29.05 14.89 -14.72
C PHE A 878 28.49 16.30 -14.56
N LEU A 879 29.24 17.22 -13.93
CA LEU A 879 28.88 18.63 -13.88
C LEU A 879 28.75 19.23 -15.28
N LEU A 880 29.74 19.00 -16.16
CA LEU A 880 29.68 19.44 -17.57
C LEU A 880 28.47 18.82 -18.30
N PHE A 881 28.23 17.53 -18.10
CA PHE A 881 27.06 16.85 -18.67
C PHE A 881 25.74 17.48 -18.22
N HIS A 882 25.57 17.76 -16.92
CA HIS A 882 24.38 18.41 -16.40
C HIS A 882 24.24 19.84 -16.91
N LEU A 883 25.33 20.61 -17.02
CA LEU A 883 25.32 21.97 -17.60
C LEU A 883 24.99 21.98 -19.11
N GLY A 884 25.30 20.89 -19.81
CA GLY A 884 24.93 20.68 -21.21
C GLY A 884 23.42 20.60 -21.44
N LYS A 885 22.63 20.20 -20.43
CA LYS A 885 21.17 20.07 -20.52
C LYS A 885 20.48 21.44 -20.62
N ALA A 886 19.53 21.58 -21.54
CA ALA A 886 18.79 22.84 -21.77
C ALA A 886 18.13 23.38 -20.48
N LYS A 887 17.55 22.49 -19.66
CA LYS A 887 16.91 22.84 -18.38
C LYS A 887 17.84 23.47 -17.33
N ASN A 888 19.16 23.35 -17.51
CA ASN A 888 20.18 23.85 -16.59
C ASN A 888 20.96 25.05 -17.17
N ALA A 889 20.50 25.63 -18.30
CA ALA A 889 21.23 26.68 -19.00
C ALA A 889 21.51 27.91 -18.12
N HIS A 890 20.61 28.24 -17.19
CA HIS A 890 20.76 29.35 -16.26
C HIS A 890 21.91 29.15 -15.25
N TYR A 891 22.29 27.91 -14.93
CA TYR A 891 23.42 27.62 -14.05
C TYR A 891 24.79 27.85 -14.71
N ARG A 892 24.87 27.89 -16.05
CA ARG A 892 26.14 28.04 -16.78
C ARG A 892 26.89 29.29 -16.37
N VAL A 893 26.18 30.39 -16.08
CA VAL A 893 26.78 31.67 -15.66
C VAL A 893 27.55 31.51 -14.35
N HIS A 894 27.03 30.72 -13.40
CA HIS A 894 27.67 30.47 -12.11
C HIS A 894 28.94 29.62 -12.20
N PHE A 895 29.05 28.78 -13.24
CA PHE A 895 30.19 27.88 -13.44
C PHE A 895 31.18 28.37 -14.52
N ARG A 896 30.99 29.57 -15.10
CA ARG A 896 31.87 30.11 -16.15
C ARG A 896 33.34 30.21 -15.73
N SER A 897 33.62 30.57 -14.48
CA SER A 897 35.00 30.66 -13.96
C SER A 897 35.71 29.31 -13.90
N PHE A 898 34.98 28.21 -13.74
CA PHE A 898 35.52 26.84 -13.69
C PHE A 898 35.73 26.25 -15.10
N LEU A 899 34.92 26.70 -16.08
CA LEU A 899 34.99 26.23 -17.47
C LEU A 899 36.18 26.82 -18.25
N LEU A 900 36.63 28.02 -17.86
CA LEU A 900 37.71 28.74 -18.55
C LEU A 900 39.11 28.17 -18.23
N THR A 901 39.27 27.43 -17.13
CA THR A 901 40.57 26.89 -16.68
C THR A 901 41.00 25.60 -17.38
N GLN A 902 40.12 24.91 -18.13
CA GLN A 902 40.44 23.62 -18.80
C GLN A 902 40.25 23.61 -20.33
N GLY A 903 40.08 24.77 -20.99
CA GLY A 903 40.21 24.87 -22.45
C GLY A 903 39.15 24.17 -23.30
N GLN A 904 37.96 23.85 -22.77
CA GLN A 904 36.84 23.34 -23.58
C GLN A 904 35.80 24.43 -23.85
N HIS A 905 35.85 25.00 -25.05
CA HIS A 905 34.78 25.82 -25.60
C HIS A 905 33.52 24.96 -25.81
N ILE A 906 32.43 25.28 -25.12
CA ILE A 906 31.11 24.75 -25.47
C ILE A 906 30.69 25.42 -26.78
N ALA A 907 30.69 24.65 -27.88
CA ALA A 907 30.19 25.11 -29.16
C ALA A 907 28.71 25.50 -29.02
N SER A 908 28.40 26.75 -29.37
CA SER A 908 27.03 27.24 -29.50
C SER A 908 26.37 26.57 -30.70
N GLY A 909 25.53 25.56 -30.47
CA GLY A 909 24.77 24.89 -31.51
C GLY A 909 23.42 24.39 -31.02
N ALA A 910 22.37 25.01 -31.59
CA ALA A 910 20.96 24.59 -31.73
C ALA A 910 19.94 25.45 -30.98
N ARG A 911 19.14 26.16 -31.79
CA ARG A 911 17.82 26.72 -31.47
C ARG A 911 16.82 25.61 -31.21
#